data_AF-A0A538G5P9-F1
#
_entry.id   AF-A0A538G5P9-F1
#
_cell.length_a   1.000
_cell.length_b   1.000
_cell.length_c   1.000
_cell.angle_alpha   90.00
_cell.angle_beta   90.00
_cell.angle_gamma   90.00
#
_symmetry.space_group_name_H-M   'P 1'
#
loop_
_entity.id
_entity.type
_entity.pdbx_description
1 polymer ?
#
loop_
_entity_poly.entity_id
_entity_poly.type
_entity_poly.pdbx_seq_one_letter_code
_entity_poly.pdbx_strand_id
1 'polypeptide(L)'
;MSGRYVFDFDESAEGGKELLGGKGVGLAEMTALGIPVPAGFTITTDACRDYLRTKELPEGLEAEIDEHLASLEETTGKRFGEAGDPLLVSVRSGAAVSMPGMMDTILNLGLNDDAVEGLGAKTGNERFAQDSYRRLIQMYGEVVDGIDADRFEKALADLKQSRGVKQDVDLSPADLKQLVAIFKKLYEQETGSSFPQDAREQLGRAVRAVFDSWDTPRAQVYRRAHRIPDDLGTAVNVVQMVFGNKGGRSGTGVAFTRDPSTGEAGLYGEFLANAQGEDVVAGIRTPQPLQEMKEQLPEAFEQLLETMRRLEEHYRDMQDIEFTVEEDRLYLLQTRAAKRTAAAALKAAVEMVDEGLISKEDAVARIDPAQLDQLLHPMLDPNADYEVAAKGLNASPGAASGKIVLDADTAAQRGETEAVILVGWETSPDDIHGMIAAQGILTAHGGMTSHAAVVARGMGKPCVAGCEELSIDAENHRVRIGKHDLAEGDVITIDGGSGLVIVGPVELVAPQINEDFETILGWADEHRRLQVRANADTPDDAAKAREFGAQGIGLCRTEHMFMAEERLPIVREMIMASGEDERRDALDKLLPMQQSDFEGIFEAMAGLPVTIRLLDPPLHEFLPPLEEATDERMRERIKSLQESNPMLGTRGCRLGLLWPEIYETQVRAIIRAAVAVEERTGEPPLVEIMHPLVGFAEELHRLRAITISTANEESEEVEYLVGTMIELPRACIRADEIAEYADFFSFGTNDLTQTTLGFSRDDAEGKFLTRYLEDGVLERNPFETLD
;
A
#
# COMPACT_ATOMS: atom_id res chain seq x y z
N MET A 1 -16.05 -5.40 32.63
CA MET A 1 -16.90 -4.19 32.79
C MET A 1 -18.22 -4.55 32.14
N SER A 2 -19.37 -4.34 32.80
CA SER A 2 -20.67 -4.65 32.18
C SER A 2 -21.01 -3.56 31.15
N GLY A 3 -20.39 -3.67 29.99
CA GLY A 3 -20.67 -2.81 28.84
C GLY A 3 -21.84 -3.39 28.06
N ARG A 4 -22.68 -2.51 27.53
CA ARG A 4 -23.67 -2.83 26.51
C ARG A 4 -22.94 -3.23 25.22
N TYR A 5 -23.41 -4.26 24.54
CA TYR A 5 -22.74 -4.82 23.36
C TYR A 5 -23.43 -4.51 22.03
N VAL A 6 -24.69 -4.05 22.03
CA VAL A 6 -25.47 -3.82 20.80
C VAL A 6 -26.03 -2.39 20.76
N PHE A 7 -25.96 -1.76 19.59
CA PHE A 7 -26.44 -0.40 19.32
C PHE A 7 -27.21 -0.34 18.00
N ASP A 8 -28.40 0.27 17.99
CA ASP A 8 -29.14 0.57 16.75
C ASP A 8 -28.45 1.72 15.98
N PHE A 9 -28.65 1.79 14.65
CA PHE A 9 -28.00 2.84 13.84
C PHE A 9 -28.50 4.27 14.14
N ASP A 10 -29.71 4.42 14.68
CA ASP A 10 -30.26 5.72 15.09
C ASP A 10 -29.91 6.08 16.54
N GLU A 11 -29.12 5.23 17.21
CA GLU A 11 -28.66 5.44 18.57
C GLU A 11 -27.23 6.03 18.62
N SER A 12 -26.98 6.91 19.58
CA SER A 12 -25.64 7.44 19.82
C SER A 12 -24.81 6.48 20.66
N ALA A 13 -23.59 6.16 20.20
CA ALA A 13 -22.62 5.35 20.94
C ALA A 13 -21.35 6.17 21.28
N GLU A 14 -21.02 6.28 22.56
CA GLU A 14 -19.75 6.86 23.02
C GLU A 14 -18.61 5.84 22.81
N GLY A 15 -17.96 5.90 21.64
CA GLY A 15 -16.86 4.99 21.30
C GLY A 15 -16.42 5.00 19.83
N GLY A 16 -17.24 5.58 18.94
CA GLY A 16 -16.87 5.80 17.54
C GLY A 16 -16.37 4.54 16.83
N LYS A 17 -15.32 4.67 16.02
CA LYS A 17 -14.79 3.58 15.18
C LYS A 17 -14.17 2.45 16.00
N GLU A 18 -13.64 2.73 17.19
CA GLU A 18 -13.03 1.72 18.04
C GLU A 18 -14.06 0.75 18.61
N LEU A 19 -15.31 1.20 18.79
CA LEU A 19 -16.41 0.42 19.36
C LEU A 19 -17.30 -0.21 18.29
N LEU A 20 -17.74 0.57 17.30
CA LEU A 20 -18.69 0.14 16.27
C LEU A 20 -18.02 -0.31 14.96
N GLY A 21 -16.71 -0.16 14.86
CA GLY A 21 -15.99 -0.34 13.60
C GLY A 21 -16.27 0.78 12.58
N GLY A 22 -15.50 0.81 11.49
CA GLY A 22 -15.65 1.81 10.44
C GLY A 22 -17.02 1.77 9.75
N LYS A 23 -17.53 0.55 9.47
CA LYS A 23 -18.85 0.39 8.81
C LYS A 23 -20.02 0.76 9.73
N GLY A 24 -19.99 0.34 11.00
CA GLY A 24 -21.04 0.65 11.96
C GLY A 24 -21.17 2.16 12.21
N VAL A 25 -20.03 2.85 12.37
CA VAL A 25 -20.03 4.32 12.44
C VAL A 25 -20.58 4.95 11.17
N GLY A 26 -20.16 4.51 9.99
CA GLY A 26 -20.68 5.05 8.73
C GLY A 26 -22.20 4.86 8.59
N LEU A 27 -22.74 3.71 8.99
CA LEU A 27 -24.19 3.46 9.00
C LEU A 27 -24.92 4.38 9.98
N ALA A 28 -24.39 4.57 11.19
CA ALA A 28 -24.97 5.46 12.19
C ALA A 28 -24.92 6.94 11.77
N GLU A 29 -23.79 7.40 11.23
CA GLU A 29 -23.63 8.77 10.73
C GLU A 29 -24.55 9.05 9.54
N MET A 30 -24.62 8.14 8.56
CA MET A 30 -25.55 8.28 7.43
C MET A 30 -27.01 8.33 7.92
N THR A 31 -27.38 7.49 8.89
CA THR A 31 -28.72 7.49 9.48
C THR A 31 -29.03 8.82 10.18
N ALA A 32 -28.09 9.37 10.96
CA ALA A 32 -28.21 10.67 11.61
C ALA A 32 -28.30 11.84 10.61
N LEU A 33 -27.67 11.71 9.43
CA LEU A 33 -27.79 12.68 8.34
C LEU A 33 -29.12 12.57 7.59
N GLY A 34 -29.99 11.60 7.90
CA GLY A 34 -31.24 11.37 7.19
C GLY A 34 -31.02 10.84 5.77
N ILE A 35 -29.90 10.17 5.52
CA ILE A 35 -29.67 9.39 4.31
C ILE A 35 -30.48 8.08 4.43
N PRO A 36 -31.10 7.58 3.36
CA PRO A 36 -31.89 6.36 3.42
C PRO A 36 -30.98 5.13 3.60
N VAL A 37 -30.71 4.77 4.86
CA VAL A 37 -29.98 3.56 5.24
C VAL A 37 -31.00 2.48 5.63
N PRO A 38 -30.82 1.19 5.25
CA PRO A 38 -31.66 0.11 5.78
C PRO A 38 -31.52 0.01 7.30
N ALA A 39 -32.63 -0.25 7.99
CA ALA A 39 -32.63 -0.36 9.45
C ALA A 39 -31.77 -1.54 9.93
N GLY A 40 -31.16 -1.41 11.10
CA GLY A 40 -30.28 -2.44 11.64
C GLY A 40 -29.55 -1.97 12.90
N PHE A 41 -28.63 -2.82 13.36
CA PHE A 41 -27.84 -2.62 14.56
C PHE A 41 -26.41 -3.15 14.41
N THR A 42 -25.51 -2.66 15.25
CA THR A 42 -24.11 -3.07 15.33
C THR A 42 -23.84 -3.76 16.66
N ILE A 43 -23.26 -4.95 16.60
CA ILE A 43 -22.63 -5.66 17.72
C ILE A 43 -21.17 -5.19 17.81
N THR A 44 -20.77 -4.70 18.97
CA THR A 44 -19.50 -4.00 19.20
C THR A 44 -18.25 -4.86 19.06
N THR A 45 -17.11 -4.20 18.85
CA THR A 45 -15.77 -4.82 18.93
C THR A 45 -15.46 -5.38 20.32
N ASP A 46 -16.02 -4.81 21.40
CA ASP A 46 -15.90 -5.34 22.76
C ASP A 46 -16.48 -6.74 22.89
N ALA A 47 -17.63 -7.01 22.25
CA ALA A 47 -18.22 -8.34 22.21
C ALA A 47 -17.28 -9.34 21.52
N CYS A 48 -16.62 -8.92 20.43
CA CYS A 48 -15.61 -9.72 19.74
C CYS A 48 -14.40 -10.00 20.63
N ARG A 49 -13.85 -8.99 21.29
CA ARG A 49 -12.71 -9.14 22.21
C ARG A 49 -13.02 -10.12 23.34
N ASP A 50 -14.19 -10.00 23.96
CA ASP A 50 -14.61 -10.90 25.02
C ASP A 50 -14.81 -12.34 24.50
N TYR A 51 -15.43 -12.50 23.32
CA TYR A 51 -15.57 -13.80 22.65
C TYR A 51 -14.21 -14.43 22.32
N LEU A 52 -13.27 -13.69 21.75
CA LEU A 52 -11.96 -14.22 21.38
C LEU A 52 -11.16 -14.71 22.59
N ARG A 53 -11.36 -14.09 23.76
CA ARG A 53 -10.71 -14.49 25.01
C ARG A 53 -11.27 -15.79 25.61
N THR A 54 -12.58 -16.04 25.49
CA THR A 54 -13.25 -17.18 26.13
C THR A 54 -13.67 -18.28 25.16
N LYS A 55 -13.74 -17.97 23.87
CA LYS A 55 -14.44 -18.73 22.81
C LYS A 55 -15.91 -19.02 23.14
N GLU A 56 -16.52 -18.17 23.95
CA GLU A 56 -17.94 -18.21 24.33
C GLU A 56 -18.54 -16.81 24.17
N LEU A 57 -19.79 -16.69 23.72
CA LEU A 57 -20.45 -15.38 23.62
C LEU A 57 -20.54 -14.73 25.02
N PRO A 58 -20.27 -13.42 25.15
CA PRO A 58 -20.33 -12.75 26.44
C PRO A 58 -21.75 -12.82 27.04
N GLU A 59 -21.80 -12.89 28.38
CA GLU A 59 -23.06 -12.96 29.11
C GLU A 59 -23.94 -11.73 28.79
N GLY A 60 -25.20 -11.97 28.42
CA GLY A 60 -26.17 -10.91 28.07
C GLY A 60 -26.25 -10.57 26.59
N LEU A 61 -25.23 -10.87 25.78
CA LEU A 61 -25.21 -10.51 24.35
C LEU A 61 -26.38 -11.11 23.56
N GLU A 62 -26.70 -12.39 23.76
CA GLU A 62 -27.83 -13.03 23.07
C GLU A 62 -29.16 -12.35 23.39
N ALA A 63 -29.35 -11.87 24.63
CA ALA A 63 -30.55 -11.16 25.04
C ALA A 63 -30.62 -9.75 24.41
N GLU A 64 -29.49 -9.04 24.32
CA GLU A 64 -29.42 -7.74 23.63
C GLU A 64 -29.71 -7.90 22.12
N ILE A 65 -29.14 -8.91 21.46
CA ILE A 65 -29.43 -9.20 20.04
C ILE A 65 -30.93 -9.45 19.84
N ASP A 66 -31.56 -10.23 20.72
CA ASP A 66 -33.00 -10.52 20.65
C ASP A 66 -33.86 -9.26 20.84
N GLU A 67 -33.47 -8.34 21.73
CA GLU A 67 -34.14 -7.06 21.95
C GLU A 67 -34.08 -6.17 20.70
N HIS A 68 -32.88 -6.00 20.14
CA HIS A 68 -32.66 -5.18 18.95
C HIS A 68 -33.28 -5.79 17.69
N LEU A 69 -33.30 -7.12 17.58
CA LEU A 69 -34.03 -7.81 16.51
C LEU A 69 -35.55 -7.58 16.62
N ALA A 70 -36.12 -7.59 17.83
CA ALA A 70 -37.54 -7.28 18.03
C ALA A 70 -37.88 -5.83 17.66
N SER A 71 -37.00 -4.88 17.98
CA SER A 71 -37.10 -3.47 17.55
C SER A 71 -37.07 -3.35 16.02
N LEU A 72 -36.18 -4.11 15.36
CA LEU A 72 -36.09 -4.16 13.91
C LEU A 72 -37.35 -4.76 13.27
N GLU A 73 -37.94 -5.81 13.85
CA GLU A 73 -39.22 -6.37 13.41
C GLU A 73 -40.37 -5.35 13.51
N GLU A 74 -40.43 -4.58 14.60
CA GLU A 74 -41.43 -3.53 14.79
C GLU A 74 -41.27 -2.40 13.76
N THR A 75 -40.03 -1.94 13.56
CA THR A 75 -39.68 -0.86 12.63
C THR A 75 -40.00 -1.24 11.18
N THR A 76 -39.72 -2.49 10.80
CA THR A 76 -39.92 -2.97 9.43
C THR A 76 -41.32 -3.49 9.16
N GLY A 77 -42.09 -3.82 10.21
CA GLY A 77 -43.39 -4.48 10.10
C GLY A 77 -43.29 -5.93 9.60
N LYS A 78 -42.12 -6.55 9.73
CA LYS A 78 -41.81 -7.91 9.26
C LYS A 78 -41.29 -8.76 10.41
N ARG A 79 -41.35 -10.09 10.27
CA ARG A 79 -40.89 -11.05 11.29
C ARG A 79 -39.73 -11.88 10.76
N PHE A 80 -38.70 -12.06 11.58
CA PHE A 80 -37.47 -12.73 11.20
C PHE A 80 -37.70 -14.23 10.99
N GLY A 81 -37.46 -14.70 9.77
CA GLY A 81 -37.64 -16.11 9.38
C GLY A 81 -39.08 -16.62 9.26
N GLU A 82 -40.09 -15.74 9.23
CA GLU A 82 -41.49 -16.15 9.12
C GLU A 82 -41.91 -16.51 7.67
N ALA A 83 -42.84 -17.44 7.52
CA ALA A 83 -43.38 -17.92 6.24
C ALA A 83 -44.20 -16.90 5.43
N GLY A 84 -44.52 -15.72 5.99
CA GLY A 84 -45.38 -14.72 5.36
C GLY A 84 -44.58 -13.68 4.57
N ASP A 85 -44.29 -12.55 5.21
CA ASP A 85 -43.41 -11.50 4.70
C ASP A 85 -42.13 -11.49 5.55
N PRO A 86 -41.15 -12.36 5.25
CA PRO A 86 -40.00 -12.55 6.11
C PRO A 86 -39.16 -11.27 6.18
N LEU A 87 -38.76 -10.91 7.41
CA LEU A 87 -37.60 -10.07 7.63
C LEU A 87 -36.36 -10.92 7.33
N LEU A 88 -35.52 -10.41 6.44
CA LEU A 88 -34.23 -10.98 6.11
C LEU A 88 -33.16 -9.96 6.45
N VAL A 89 -32.00 -10.42 6.90
CA VAL A 89 -30.88 -9.56 7.27
C VAL A 89 -29.60 -9.94 6.52
N SER A 90 -28.70 -8.99 6.39
CA SER A 90 -27.30 -9.24 6.08
C SER A 90 -26.47 -9.11 7.35
N VAL A 91 -25.45 -9.97 7.46
CA VAL A 91 -24.47 -9.94 8.54
C VAL A 91 -23.13 -9.53 7.93
N ARG A 92 -22.63 -8.37 8.33
CA ARG A 92 -21.44 -7.74 7.75
C ARG A 92 -20.43 -7.40 8.83
N SER A 93 -19.25 -7.97 8.70
CA SER A 93 -18.07 -7.63 9.50
C SER A 93 -17.62 -6.18 9.28
N GLY A 94 -17.08 -5.54 10.33
CA GLY A 94 -16.56 -4.18 10.26
C GLY A 94 -15.59 -3.87 11.40
N ALA A 95 -14.29 -3.86 11.13
CA ALA A 95 -13.26 -3.46 12.09
C ALA A 95 -13.08 -1.93 12.12
N ALA A 96 -12.36 -1.42 13.13
CA ALA A 96 -12.06 0.01 13.25
C ALA A 96 -11.24 0.54 12.05
N VAL A 97 -10.31 -0.29 11.57
CA VAL A 97 -9.53 -0.05 10.35
C VAL A 97 -10.13 -0.88 9.22
N SER A 98 -10.30 -0.28 8.05
CA SER A 98 -10.85 -0.97 6.88
C SER A 98 -9.91 -2.06 6.41
N MET A 99 -10.41 -3.30 6.28
CA MET A 99 -9.72 -4.45 5.71
C MET A 99 -10.52 -4.95 4.48
N PRO A 100 -10.41 -4.30 3.31
CA PRO A 100 -11.21 -4.63 2.13
C PRO A 100 -10.94 -6.05 1.65
N GLY A 101 -11.97 -6.78 1.25
CA GLY A 101 -11.86 -8.17 0.80
C GLY A 101 -11.66 -9.19 1.93
N MET A 102 -11.07 -8.81 3.07
CA MET A 102 -10.59 -9.77 4.06
C MET A 102 -11.66 -10.43 4.93
N MET A 103 -12.83 -9.82 5.06
CA MET A 103 -13.87 -10.30 5.98
C MET A 103 -15.20 -10.53 5.26
N ASP A 104 -15.83 -11.64 5.62
CA ASP A 104 -16.96 -12.18 4.91
C ASP A 104 -18.26 -11.41 5.19
N THR A 105 -19.21 -11.54 4.25
CA THR A 105 -20.57 -10.99 4.33
C THR A 105 -21.56 -12.09 4.02
N ILE A 106 -22.60 -12.23 4.84
CA ILE A 106 -23.67 -13.20 4.61
C ILE A 106 -24.93 -12.43 4.30
N LEU A 107 -25.52 -12.65 3.12
CA LEU A 107 -26.77 -12.03 2.69
C LEU A 107 -27.95 -13.00 2.84
N ASN A 108 -29.17 -12.45 2.82
CA ASN A 108 -30.44 -13.19 2.81
C ASN A 108 -30.67 -14.07 4.06
N LEU A 109 -29.96 -13.81 5.16
CA LEU A 109 -30.05 -14.60 6.39
C LEU A 109 -31.46 -14.49 6.99
N GLY A 110 -32.01 -15.64 7.39
CA GLY A 110 -33.40 -15.81 7.79
C GLY A 110 -34.23 -16.62 6.80
N LEU A 111 -33.73 -16.92 5.59
CA LEU A 111 -34.41 -17.83 4.68
C LEU A 111 -34.37 -19.27 5.18
N ASN A 112 -35.52 -19.93 5.08
CA ASN A 112 -35.75 -21.34 5.32
C ASN A 112 -36.82 -21.85 4.33
N ASP A 113 -37.16 -23.14 4.40
CA ASP A 113 -38.13 -23.76 3.49
C ASP A 113 -39.50 -23.07 3.47
N ASP A 114 -39.93 -22.48 4.59
CA ASP A 114 -41.22 -21.79 4.67
C ASP A 114 -41.11 -20.31 4.25
N ALA A 115 -40.06 -19.62 4.71
CA ALA A 115 -39.81 -18.21 4.42
C ALA A 115 -39.55 -17.95 2.93
N VAL A 116 -38.92 -18.90 2.22
CA VAL A 116 -38.69 -18.75 0.77
C VAL A 116 -40.00 -18.78 -0.03
N GLU A 117 -40.97 -19.60 0.38
CA GLU A 117 -42.29 -19.65 -0.25
C GLU A 117 -43.07 -18.34 0.02
N GLY A 118 -42.99 -17.82 1.25
CA GLY A 118 -43.52 -16.51 1.63
C GLY A 118 -42.95 -15.36 0.81
N LEU A 119 -41.63 -15.31 0.70
CA LEU A 119 -40.91 -14.31 -0.09
C LEU A 119 -41.33 -14.37 -1.57
N GLY A 120 -41.43 -15.58 -2.13
CA GLY A 120 -41.88 -15.79 -3.51
C GLY A 120 -43.32 -15.30 -3.74
N ALA A 121 -44.23 -15.63 -2.82
CA ALA A 121 -45.62 -15.19 -2.88
C ALA A 121 -45.77 -13.68 -2.72
N LYS A 122 -45.02 -13.06 -1.79
CA LYS A 122 -45.11 -11.63 -1.49
C LYS A 122 -44.56 -10.76 -2.61
N THR A 123 -43.48 -11.21 -3.26
CA THR A 123 -42.85 -10.49 -4.38
C THR A 123 -43.47 -10.82 -5.73
N GLY A 124 -44.27 -11.89 -5.83
CA GLY A 124 -44.76 -12.41 -7.11
C GLY A 124 -43.62 -12.94 -8.00
N ASN A 125 -42.46 -13.24 -7.42
CA ASN A 125 -41.24 -13.60 -8.13
C ASN A 125 -40.57 -14.82 -7.48
N GLU A 126 -41.09 -16.01 -7.80
CA GLU A 126 -40.58 -17.30 -7.28
C GLU A 126 -39.11 -17.52 -7.65
N ARG A 127 -38.69 -17.07 -8.85
CA ARG A 127 -37.29 -17.17 -9.29
C ARG A 127 -36.37 -16.45 -8.30
N PHE A 128 -36.70 -15.20 -7.97
CA PHE A 128 -35.94 -14.37 -7.03
C PHE A 128 -35.81 -15.02 -5.65
N ALA A 129 -36.92 -15.56 -5.12
CA ALA A 129 -36.91 -16.18 -3.80
C ALA A 129 -36.00 -17.43 -3.78
N GLN A 130 -36.13 -18.31 -4.77
CA GLN A 130 -35.30 -19.52 -4.86
C GLN A 130 -33.82 -19.20 -5.14
N ASP A 131 -33.54 -18.17 -5.94
CA ASP A 131 -32.17 -17.70 -6.19
C ASP A 131 -31.53 -17.11 -4.90
N SER A 132 -32.30 -16.33 -4.15
CA SER A 132 -31.83 -15.81 -2.85
C SER A 132 -31.58 -16.93 -1.85
N TYR A 133 -32.39 -17.99 -1.89
CA TYR A 133 -32.23 -19.12 -0.97
C TYR A 133 -31.03 -20.00 -1.29
N ARG A 134 -30.79 -20.33 -2.57
CA ARG A 134 -29.57 -21.06 -2.95
C ARG A 134 -28.31 -20.27 -2.61
N ARG A 135 -28.34 -18.94 -2.80
CA ARG A 135 -27.23 -18.04 -2.42
C ARG A 135 -26.98 -18.06 -0.91
N LEU A 136 -28.03 -18.00 -0.08
CA LEU A 136 -27.85 -18.13 1.37
C LEU A 136 -27.17 -19.44 1.72
N ILE A 137 -27.62 -20.58 1.18
CA ILE A 137 -27.06 -21.89 1.53
C ILE A 137 -25.58 -21.97 1.16
N GLN A 138 -25.22 -21.44 -0.02
CA GLN A 138 -23.84 -21.36 -0.48
C GLN A 138 -22.99 -20.48 0.43
N MET A 139 -23.31 -19.19 0.56
CA MET A 139 -22.54 -18.24 1.40
C MET A 139 -22.46 -18.70 2.86
N TYR A 140 -23.54 -19.23 3.41
CA TYR A 140 -23.55 -19.70 4.79
C TYR A 140 -22.69 -20.96 4.94
N GLY A 141 -22.77 -21.91 3.99
CA GLY A 141 -21.92 -23.10 3.99
C GLY A 141 -20.43 -22.76 3.89
N GLU A 142 -20.08 -21.80 3.04
CA GLU A 142 -18.70 -21.33 2.86
C GLU A 142 -18.19 -20.59 4.09
N VAL A 143 -18.90 -19.55 4.53
CA VAL A 143 -18.42 -18.62 5.56
C VAL A 143 -18.56 -19.17 6.97
N VAL A 144 -19.68 -19.83 7.28
CA VAL A 144 -19.98 -20.28 8.66
C VAL A 144 -19.46 -21.69 8.91
N ASP A 145 -19.52 -22.56 7.90
CA ASP A 145 -19.22 -23.99 8.05
C ASP A 145 -17.95 -24.43 7.31
N GLY A 146 -17.27 -23.53 6.58
CA GLY A 146 -15.99 -23.79 5.94
C GLY A 146 -16.07 -24.79 4.78
N ILE A 147 -17.22 -24.89 4.12
CA ILE A 147 -17.38 -25.71 2.92
C ILE A 147 -16.67 -25.02 1.75
N ASP A 148 -15.88 -25.78 1.01
CA ASP A 148 -15.18 -25.32 -0.19
C ASP A 148 -16.16 -24.82 -1.27
N ALA A 149 -15.99 -23.57 -1.70
CA ALA A 149 -16.85 -22.87 -2.67
C ALA A 149 -16.92 -23.60 -4.02
N ASP A 150 -15.82 -24.24 -4.44
CA ASP A 150 -15.74 -25.00 -5.69
C ASP A 150 -16.80 -26.12 -5.76
N ARG A 151 -17.25 -26.62 -4.61
CA ARG A 151 -18.30 -27.66 -4.55
C ARG A 151 -19.65 -27.13 -4.96
N PHE A 152 -20.02 -25.92 -4.52
CA PHE A 152 -21.26 -25.27 -4.90
C PHE A 152 -21.22 -24.83 -6.37
N GLU A 153 -20.12 -24.24 -6.80
CA GLU A 153 -19.93 -23.80 -8.19
C GLU A 153 -19.98 -24.96 -9.18
N LYS A 154 -19.33 -26.08 -8.85
CA LYS A 154 -19.42 -27.30 -9.67
C LYS A 154 -20.84 -27.81 -9.79
N ALA A 155 -21.59 -27.85 -8.68
CA ALA A 155 -22.98 -28.30 -8.70
C ALA A 155 -23.89 -27.37 -9.53
N LEU A 156 -23.66 -26.06 -9.49
CA LEU A 156 -24.33 -25.06 -10.33
C LEU A 156 -23.95 -25.23 -11.81
N ALA A 157 -22.66 -25.39 -12.12
CA ALA A 157 -22.15 -25.59 -13.48
C ALA A 157 -22.70 -26.89 -14.11
N ASP A 158 -22.73 -27.99 -13.37
CA ASP A 158 -23.30 -29.26 -13.80
C ASP A 158 -24.79 -29.10 -14.15
N LEU A 159 -25.55 -28.37 -13.31
CA LEU A 159 -26.96 -28.11 -13.59
C LEU A 159 -27.14 -27.24 -14.84
N LYS A 160 -26.37 -26.16 -14.99
CA LYS A 160 -26.37 -25.30 -16.20
C LYS A 160 -26.07 -26.11 -17.46
N GLN A 161 -25.04 -26.94 -17.42
CA GLN A 161 -24.68 -27.82 -18.53
C GLN A 161 -25.80 -28.79 -18.88
N SER A 162 -26.44 -29.39 -17.87
CA SER A 162 -27.59 -30.31 -18.07
C SER A 162 -28.82 -29.63 -18.71
N ARG A 163 -28.94 -28.30 -18.56
CA ARG A 163 -30.01 -27.48 -19.13
C ARG A 163 -29.64 -26.77 -20.43
N GLY A 164 -28.37 -26.81 -20.82
CA GLY A 164 -27.88 -26.14 -22.02
C GLY A 164 -27.90 -24.61 -21.93
N VAL A 165 -27.87 -24.06 -20.71
CA VAL A 165 -27.80 -22.61 -20.46
C VAL A 165 -26.38 -22.19 -20.14
N LYS A 166 -26.05 -20.92 -20.42
CA LYS A 166 -24.71 -20.37 -20.16
C LYS A 166 -24.66 -19.51 -18.90
N GLN A 167 -25.72 -18.75 -18.64
CA GLN A 167 -25.77 -17.81 -17.50
C GLN A 167 -26.74 -18.28 -16.42
N ASP A 168 -26.50 -17.91 -15.18
CA ASP A 168 -27.36 -18.25 -14.03
C ASP A 168 -28.76 -17.64 -14.14
N VAL A 169 -28.85 -16.48 -14.80
CA VAL A 169 -30.12 -15.78 -15.04
C VAL A 169 -31.09 -16.60 -15.90
N ASP A 170 -30.57 -17.50 -16.72
CA ASP A 170 -31.34 -18.35 -17.63
C ASP A 170 -31.97 -19.58 -16.92
N LEU A 171 -31.60 -19.86 -15.66
CA LEU A 171 -32.19 -20.95 -14.89
C LEU A 171 -33.64 -20.62 -14.50
N SER A 172 -34.54 -21.58 -14.71
CA SER A 172 -35.95 -21.43 -14.36
C SER A 172 -36.18 -21.55 -12.84
N PRO A 173 -37.33 -21.08 -12.30
CA PRO A 173 -37.67 -21.28 -10.89
C PRO A 173 -37.61 -22.76 -10.45
N ALA A 174 -38.03 -23.68 -11.32
CA ALA A 174 -37.98 -25.12 -11.05
C ALA A 174 -36.54 -25.64 -10.97
N ASP A 175 -35.64 -25.11 -11.81
CA ASP A 175 -34.21 -25.48 -11.77
C ASP A 175 -33.56 -24.95 -10.50
N LEU A 176 -33.87 -23.72 -10.07
CA LEU A 176 -33.37 -23.15 -8.82
C LEU A 176 -33.88 -23.92 -7.60
N LYS A 177 -35.14 -24.35 -7.59
CA LYS A 177 -35.68 -25.22 -6.53
C LYS A 177 -34.98 -26.58 -6.48
N GLN A 178 -34.63 -27.13 -7.66
CA GLN A 178 -33.80 -28.34 -7.73
C GLN A 178 -32.38 -28.06 -7.20
N LEU A 179 -31.79 -26.91 -7.51
CA LEU A 179 -30.46 -26.53 -7.06
C LEU A 179 -30.41 -26.36 -5.54
N VAL A 180 -31.42 -25.72 -4.92
CA VAL A 180 -31.56 -25.62 -3.46
C VAL A 180 -31.52 -27.01 -2.81
N ALA A 181 -32.25 -27.98 -3.37
CA ALA A 181 -32.26 -29.35 -2.86
C ALA A 181 -30.88 -30.04 -3.01
N ILE A 182 -30.16 -29.76 -4.10
CA ILE A 182 -28.78 -30.24 -4.31
C ILE A 182 -27.85 -29.62 -3.27
N PHE A 183 -27.92 -28.31 -3.05
CA PHE A 183 -27.08 -27.58 -2.11
C PHE A 183 -27.30 -28.03 -0.66
N LYS A 184 -28.56 -28.24 -0.24
CA LYS A 184 -28.86 -28.80 1.09
C LYS A 184 -28.26 -30.18 1.30
N LYS A 185 -28.32 -31.03 0.27
CA LYS A 185 -27.74 -32.38 0.33
C LYS A 185 -26.22 -32.32 0.37
N LEU A 186 -25.60 -31.42 -0.40
CA LEU A 186 -24.16 -31.18 -0.35
C LEU A 186 -23.74 -30.69 1.04
N TYR A 187 -24.47 -29.73 1.59
CA TYR A 187 -24.25 -29.22 2.94
C TYR A 187 -24.32 -30.34 4.00
N GLU A 188 -25.32 -31.22 3.93
CA GLU A 188 -25.43 -32.39 4.83
C GLU A 188 -24.27 -33.38 4.66
N GLN A 189 -23.77 -33.55 3.44
CA GLN A 189 -22.64 -34.44 3.16
C GLN A 189 -21.31 -33.92 3.71
N GLU A 190 -21.07 -32.61 3.60
CA GLU A 190 -19.80 -31.99 4.03
C GLU A 190 -19.78 -31.70 5.54
N THR A 191 -20.92 -31.29 6.13
CA THR A 191 -20.99 -30.91 7.56
C THR A 191 -21.49 -32.04 8.47
N GLY A 192 -22.13 -33.07 7.91
CA GLY A 192 -22.81 -34.12 8.66
C GLY A 192 -24.12 -33.68 9.34
N SER A 193 -24.59 -32.46 9.12
CA SER A 193 -25.83 -31.90 9.68
C SER A 193 -26.67 -31.21 8.59
N SER A 194 -28.00 -31.20 8.75
CA SER A 194 -28.88 -30.48 7.82
C SER A 194 -28.70 -28.97 7.93
N PHE A 195 -28.90 -28.24 6.82
CA PHE A 195 -28.90 -26.78 6.81
C PHE A 195 -29.90 -26.20 7.84
N PRO A 196 -29.48 -25.28 8.73
CA PRO A 196 -30.30 -24.77 9.82
C PRO A 196 -31.57 -24.08 9.30
N GLN A 197 -32.74 -24.52 9.77
CA GLN A 197 -34.02 -23.92 9.39
C GLN A 197 -34.47 -22.81 10.34
N ASP A 198 -33.95 -22.77 11.57
CA ASP A 198 -34.24 -21.71 12.53
C ASP A 198 -33.38 -20.46 12.21
N ALA A 199 -34.05 -19.34 11.94
CA ALA A 199 -33.40 -18.08 11.61
C ALA A 199 -32.56 -17.53 12.77
N ARG A 200 -32.97 -17.78 14.02
CA ARG A 200 -32.19 -17.36 15.20
C ARG A 200 -30.90 -18.14 15.34
N GLU A 201 -30.96 -19.46 15.12
CA GLU A 201 -29.76 -20.29 15.04
C GLU A 201 -28.80 -19.81 13.94
N GLN A 202 -29.33 -19.50 12.74
CA GLN A 202 -28.53 -18.95 11.64
C GLN A 202 -27.79 -17.68 12.07
N LEU A 203 -28.49 -16.73 12.71
CA LEU A 203 -27.89 -15.45 13.13
C LEU A 203 -26.81 -15.66 14.19
N GLY A 204 -27.09 -16.47 15.22
CA GLY A 204 -26.13 -16.72 16.30
C GLY A 204 -24.83 -17.39 15.80
N ARG A 205 -24.94 -18.30 14.83
CA ARG A 205 -23.77 -18.94 14.20
C ARG A 205 -23.02 -17.97 13.28
N ALA A 206 -23.73 -17.15 12.50
CA ALA A 206 -23.11 -16.12 11.67
C ALA A 206 -22.31 -15.09 12.49
N VAL A 207 -22.83 -14.64 13.64
CA VAL A 207 -22.11 -13.73 14.54
C VAL A 207 -20.81 -14.36 15.05
N ARG A 208 -20.83 -15.63 15.46
CA ARG A 208 -19.62 -16.36 15.89
C ARG A 208 -18.60 -16.49 14.76
N ALA A 209 -19.06 -16.85 13.56
CA ALA A 209 -18.20 -16.94 12.38
C ALA A 209 -17.50 -15.62 12.06
N VAL A 210 -18.21 -14.48 12.16
CA VAL A 210 -17.57 -13.16 11.99
C VAL A 210 -16.52 -12.90 13.07
N PHE A 211 -16.78 -13.23 14.34
CA PHE A 211 -15.76 -13.07 15.38
C PHE A 211 -14.54 -13.96 15.14
N ASP A 212 -14.74 -15.22 14.75
CA ASP A 212 -13.63 -16.13 14.43
C ASP A 212 -12.87 -15.71 13.17
N SER A 213 -13.52 -15.03 12.21
CA SER A 213 -12.87 -14.51 11.00
C SER A 213 -11.72 -13.55 11.31
N TRP A 214 -11.76 -12.86 12.45
CA TRP A 214 -10.68 -11.98 12.91
C TRP A 214 -9.37 -12.74 13.16
N ASP A 215 -9.43 -14.01 13.55
CA ASP A 215 -8.25 -14.81 13.91
C ASP A 215 -7.79 -15.74 12.77
N THR A 216 -8.32 -15.54 11.56
CA THR A 216 -7.92 -16.33 10.39
C THR A 216 -6.48 -16.00 9.96
N PRO A 217 -5.73 -16.96 9.39
CA PRO A 217 -4.38 -16.72 8.90
C PRO A 217 -4.29 -15.53 7.93
N ARG A 218 -5.26 -15.40 7.01
CA ARG A 218 -5.33 -14.29 6.05
C ARG A 218 -5.51 -12.93 6.73
N ALA A 219 -6.38 -12.85 7.74
CA ALA A 219 -6.59 -11.61 8.51
C ALA A 219 -5.33 -11.23 9.30
N GLN A 220 -4.65 -12.21 9.92
CA GLN A 220 -3.38 -11.98 10.62
C GLN A 220 -2.27 -11.50 9.68
N VAL A 221 -2.16 -12.08 8.47
CA VAL A 221 -1.20 -11.62 7.44
C VAL A 221 -1.50 -10.18 7.03
N TYR A 222 -2.76 -9.87 6.70
CA TYR A 222 -3.16 -8.51 6.32
C TYR A 222 -2.89 -7.50 7.43
N ARG A 223 -3.24 -7.83 8.68
CA ARG A 223 -2.99 -6.96 9.83
C ARG A 223 -1.50 -6.70 10.05
N ARG A 224 -0.65 -7.71 9.91
CA ARG A 224 0.81 -7.54 9.98
C ARG A 224 1.33 -6.65 8.85
N ALA A 225 0.90 -6.89 7.61
CA ALA A 225 1.30 -6.10 6.46
C ALA A 225 0.88 -4.62 6.57
N HIS A 226 -0.31 -4.35 7.12
CA HIS A 226 -0.88 -3.01 7.26
C HIS A 226 -0.75 -2.41 8.68
N ARG A 227 0.01 -3.05 9.58
CA ARG A 227 0.28 -2.57 10.94
C ARG A 227 -0.99 -2.31 11.76
N ILE A 228 -1.98 -3.20 11.64
CA ILE A 228 -3.24 -3.16 12.38
C ILE A 228 -3.10 -3.99 13.66
N PRO A 229 -3.33 -3.43 14.86
CA PRO A 229 -3.22 -4.19 16.12
C PRO A 229 -4.19 -5.38 16.21
N ASP A 230 -3.71 -6.50 16.74
CA ASP A 230 -4.48 -7.74 16.89
C ASP A 230 -5.60 -7.63 17.94
N ASP A 231 -5.47 -6.71 18.90
CA ASP A 231 -6.41 -6.52 20.02
C ASP A 231 -7.63 -5.65 19.68
N LEU A 232 -7.72 -5.11 18.46
CA LEU A 232 -8.86 -4.28 18.06
C LEU A 232 -10.18 -5.08 17.98
N GLY A 233 -10.14 -6.30 17.46
CA GLY A 233 -11.34 -7.08 17.15
C GLY A 233 -12.16 -6.50 15.98
N THR A 234 -13.32 -7.11 15.72
CA THR A 234 -14.24 -6.70 14.64
C THR A 234 -15.67 -6.54 15.15
N ALA A 235 -16.39 -5.54 14.64
CA ALA A 235 -17.82 -5.39 14.90
C ALA A 235 -18.66 -6.20 13.90
N VAL A 236 -19.91 -6.50 14.27
CA VAL A 236 -20.86 -7.21 13.40
C VAL A 236 -22.06 -6.32 13.15
N ASN A 237 -22.31 -5.97 11.90
CA ASN A 237 -23.45 -5.15 11.50
C ASN A 237 -24.56 -6.07 10.97
N VAL A 238 -25.71 -6.04 11.64
CA VAL A 238 -26.92 -6.76 11.25
C VAL A 238 -27.86 -5.76 10.60
N VAL A 239 -27.99 -5.85 9.29
CA VAL A 239 -28.68 -4.84 8.46
C VAL A 239 -29.86 -5.49 7.75
N GLN A 240 -31.04 -4.88 7.77
CA GLN A 240 -32.18 -5.33 6.99
C GLN A 240 -31.80 -5.48 5.50
N MET A 241 -32.22 -6.59 4.89
CA MET A 241 -32.05 -6.80 3.45
C MET A 241 -32.91 -5.84 2.64
N VAL A 242 -32.26 -5.22 1.65
CA VAL A 242 -32.89 -4.56 0.52
C VAL A 242 -32.46 -5.26 -0.76
N PHE A 243 -33.36 -5.35 -1.74
CA PHE A 243 -33.21 -6.23 -2.89
C PHE A 243 -33.12 -5.48 -4.21
N GLY A 244 -31.91 -5.46 -4.78
CA GLY A 244 -31.65 -4.97 -6.13
C GLY A 244 -32.17 -5.90 -7.25
N ASN A 245 -32.63 -7.11 -6.91
CA ASN A 245 -33.02 -8.18 -7.84
C ASN A 245 -34.53 -8.54 -7.81
N LYS A 246 -35.39 -7.62 -7.34
CA LYS A 246 -36.86 -7.83 -7.36
C LYS A 246 -37.48 -7.71 -8.76
N GLY A 247 -36.84 -6.99 -9.68
CA GLY A 247 -37.33 -6.80 -11.04
C GLY A 247 -36.67 -5.60 -11.73
N GLY A 248 -37.24 -5.17 -12.87
CA GLY A 248 -36.67 -4.10 -13.70
C GLY A 248 -36.66 -2.70 -13.09
N ARG A 249 -37.27 -2.50 -11.92
CA ARG A 249 -37.24 -1.24 -11.14
C ARG A 249 -36.32 -1.32 -9.91
N SER A 250 -35.44 -2.31 -9.90
CA SER A 250 -34.46 -2.53 -8.85
C SER A 250 -33.07 -2.68 -9.46
N GLY A 251 -32.05 -2.39 -8.67
CA GLY A 251 -30.66 -2.61 -9.05
C GLY A 251 -29.73 -2.36 -7.88
N THR A 252 -28.45 -2.54 -8.12
CA THR A 252 -27.39 -2.31 -7.13
C THR A 252 -26.20 -1.68 -7.83
N GLY A 253 -25.37 -0.98 -7.08
CA GLY A 253 -24.15 -0.41 -7.65
C GLY A 253 -23.17 0.06 -6.61
N VAL A 254 -22.00 0.43 -7.13
CA VAL A 254 -20.91 1.08 -6.39
C VAL A 254 -20.60 2.38 -7.09
N ALA A 255 -20.48 3.46 -6.33
CA ALA A 255 -20.23 4.80 -6.84
C ALA A 255 -19.11 5.47 -6.05
N PHE A 256 -18.35 6.32 -6.75
CA PHE A 256 -17.33 7.17 -6.19
C PHE A 256 -17.67 8.62 -6.49
N THR A 257 -17.48 9.51 -5.53
CA THR A 257 -17.80 10.94 -5.70
C THR A 257 -16.86 11.65 -6.66
N ARG A 258 -15.65 11.12 -6.83
CA ARG A 258 -14.67 11.47 -7.86
C ARG A 258 -14.02 10.20 -8.39
N ASP A 259 -13.36 10.28 -9.53
CA ASP A 259 -12.65 9.13 -10.11
C ASP A 259 -11.48 8.69 -9.20
N PRO A 260 -11.43 7.43 -8.73
CA PRO A 260 -10.39 6.98 -7.81
C PRO A 260 -9.01 6.77 -8.46
N SER A 261 -8.93 6.82 -9.79
CA SER A 261 -7.71 6.68 -10.59
C SER A 261 -7.15 8.01 -11.05
N THR A 262 -8.00 8.95 -11.48
CA THR A 262 -7.59 10.27 -12.00
C THR A 262 -7.81 11.42 -11.00
N GLY A 263 -8.74 11.26 -10.07
CA GLY A 263 -9.15 12.28 -9.09
C GLY A 263 -10.13 13.33 -9.62
N GLU A 264 -10.52 13.25 -10.91
CA GLU A 264 -11.46 14.19 -11.51
C GLU A 264 -12.83 14.13 -10.83
N ALA A 265 -13.37 15.30 -10.45
CA ALA A 265 -14.73 15.42 -9.98
C ALA A 265 -15.74 14.92 -11.03
N GLY A 266 -16.58 13.96 -10.66
CA GLY A 266 -17.54 13.40 -11.59
C GLY A 266 -18.12 12.07 -11.15
N LEU A 267 -19.14 11.64 -11.89
CA LEU A 267 -19.80 10.36 -11.65
C LEU A 267 -18.91 9.21 -12.10
N TYR A 268 -18.33 8.54 -11.13
CA TYR A 268 -17.58 7.33 -11.36
C TYR A 268 -18.24 6.16 -10.64
N GLY A 269 -18.39 5.01 -11.30
CA GLY A 269 -19.00 3.84 -10.69
C GLY A 269 -19.66 2.89 -11.67
N GLU A 270 -20.17 1.81 -11.11
CA GLU A 270 -20.77 0.70 -11.83
C GLU A 270 -22.16 0.38 -11.25
N PHE A 271 -23.07 -0.02 -12.12
CA PHE A 271 -24.47 -0.33 -11.80
C PHE A 271 -24.91 -1.62 -12.52
N LEU A 272 -25.73 -2.42 -11.84
CA LEU A 272 -26.43 -3.55 -12.43
C LEU A 272 -27.91 -3.50 -12.08
N ALA A 273 -28.75 -3.49 -13.12
CA ALA A 273 -30.18 -3.67 -12.96
C ALA A 273 -30.54 -5.14 -12.66
N ASN A 274 -31.53 -5.31 -11.79
CA ASN A 274 -32.08 -6.60 -11.38
C ASN A 274 -30.99 -7.59 -10.90
N ALA A 275 -30.14 -7.16 -9.96
CA ALA A 275 -28.97 -7.88 -9.46
C ALA A 275 -28.76 -7.65 -7.95
N GLN A 276 -27.91 -8.46 -7.30
CA GLN A 276 -27.41 -8.20 -5.94
C GLN A 276 -25.95 -7.73 -5.96
N GLY A 277 -25.48 -7.10 -4.88
CA GLY A 277 -24.13 -6.51 -4.81
C GLY A 277 -23.02 -7.50 -5.15
N GLU A 278 -23.19 -8.77 -4.79
CA GLU A 278 -22.30 -9.88 -5.14
C GLU A 278 -22.08 -9.99 -6.66
N ASP A 279 -23.12 -9.80 -7.48
CA ASP A 279 -23.01 -9.90 -8.94
C ASP A 279 -22.14 -8.77 -9.54
N VAL A 280 -22.06 -7.62 -8.85
CA VAL A 280 -21.18 -6.50 -9.22
C VAL A 280 -19.73 -6.81 -8.82
N VAL A 281 -19.52 -7.30 -7.59
CA VAL A 281 -18.18 -7.56 -7.05
C VAL A 281 -17.52 -8.76 -7.73
N ALA A 282 -18.26 -9.85 -7.94
CA ALA A 282 -17.77 -11.08 -8.56
C ALA A 282 -17.67 -10.98 -10.09
N GLY A 283 -18.16 -9.89 -10.71
CA GLY A 283 -18.08 -9.69 -12.16
C GLY A 283 -18.78 -10.78 -13.02
N ILE A 284 -19.70 -11.55 -12.43
CA ILE A 284 -20.48 -12.61 -13.11
C ILE A 284 -21.29 -12.00 -14.27
N ARG A 285 -21.76 -10.76 -14.09
CA ARG A 285 -22.37 -9.94 -15.12
C ARG A 285 -21.49 -8.72 -15.34
N THR A 286 -21.23 -8.39 -16.60
CA THR A 286 -20.53 -7.15 -16.97
C THR A 286 -21.30 -5.95 -16.42
N PRO A 287 -20.74 -5.20 -15.46
CA PRO A 287 -21.41 -4.04 -14.89
C PRO A 287 -21.56 -2.93 -15.93
N GLN A 288 -22.63 -2.13 -15.79
CA GLN A 288 -22.86 -0.97 -16.65
C GLN A 288 -22.26 0.28 -16.01
N PRO A 289 -21.76 1.26 -16.78
CA PRO A 289 -21.39 2.56 -16.25
C PRO A 289 -22.55 3.19 -15.47
N LEU A 290 -22.26 3.84 -14.34
CA LEU A 290 -23.27 4.46 -13.47
C LEU A 290 -24.21 5.42 -14.21
N GLN A 291 -23.75 6.05 -15.28
CA GLN A 291 -24.54 6.95 -16.13
C GLN A 291 -25.74 6.25 -16.78
N GLU A 292 -25.65 4.94 -17.08
CA GLU A 292 -26.75 4.17 -17.65
C GLU A 292 -27.93 4.01 -16.67
N MET A 293 -27.68 4.14 -15.37
CA MET A 293 -28.73 4.14 -14.35
C MET A 293 -29.77 5.24 -14.59
N LYS A 294 -29.36 6.38 -15.17
CA LYS A 294 -30.26 7.50 -15.49
C LYS A 294 -31.40 7.11 -16.43
N GLU A 295 -31.15 6.19 -17.35
CA GLU A 295 -32.16 5.76 -18.32
C GLU A 295 -33.16 4.76 -17.71
N GLN A 296 -32.70 3.94 -16.77
CA GLN A 296 -33.49 2.83 -16.19
C GLN A 296 -34.19 3.24 -14.89
N LEU A 297 -33.53 4.02 -14.04
CA LEU A 297 -33.97 4.41 -12.69
C LEU A 297 -33.71 5.91 -12.44
N PRO A 298 -34.36 6.83 -13.19
CA PRO A 298 -34.04 8.26 -13.15
C PRO A 298 -34.21 8.91 -11.78
N GLU A 299 -35.28 8.58 -11.04
CA GLU A 299 -35.55 9.17 -9.73
C GLU A 299 -34.52 8.74 -8.67
N ALA A 300 -34.15 7.46 -8.67
CA ALA A 300 -33.12 6.95 -7.77
C ALA A 300 -31.73 7.47 -8.13
N PHE A 301 -31.45 7.68 -9.43
CA PHE A 301 -30.21 8.29 -9.90
C PHE A 301 -30.07 9.73 -9.38
N GLU A 302 -31.11 10.55 -9.50
CA GLU A 302 -31.10 11.93 -8.96
C GLU A 302 -30.90 11.95 -7.43
N GLN A 303 -31.56 11.04 -6.70
CA GLN A 303 -31.35 10.90 -5.26
C GLN A 303 -29.92 10.48 -4.92
N LEU A 304 -29.31 9.63 -5.73
CA LEU A 304 -27.93 9.19 -5.54
C LEU A 304 -26.96 10.36 -5.71
N LEU A 305 -27.12 11.19 -6.76
CA LEU A 305 -26.27 12.36 -6.98
C LEU A 305 -26.30 13.34 -5.81
N GLU A 306 -27.50 13.64 -5.31
CA GLU A 306 -27.64 14.54 -4.16
C GLU A 306 -27.04 13.93 -2.89
N THR A 307 -27.20 12.62 -2.70
CA THR A 307 -26.62 11.92 -1.56
C THR A 307 -25.09 11.89 -1.63
N MET A 308 -24.52 11.63 -2.80
CA MET A 308 -23.07 11.68 -3.06
C MET A 308 -22.48 13.04 -2.69
N ARG A 309 -23.11 14.13 -3.15
CA ARG A 309 -22.69 15.51 -2.82
C ARG A 309 -22.74 15.77 -1.31
N ARG A 310 -23.83 15.39 -0.64
CA ARG A 310 -23.99 15.57 0.81
C ARG A 310 -22.95 14.79 1.62
N LEU A 311 -22.61 13.59 1.17
CA LEU A 311 -21.58 12.75 1.79
C LEU A 311 -20.19 13.36 1.63
N GLU A 312 -19.83 13.81 0.42
CA GLU A 312 -18.55 14.49 0.18
C GLU A 312 -18.44 15.81 0.96
N GLU A 313 -19.50 16.60 1.05
CA GLU A 313 -19.56 17.83 1.86
C GLU A 313 -19.40 17.55 3.37
N HIS A 314 -20.03 16.47 3.86
CA HIS A 314 -20.00 16.09 5.26
C HIS A 314 -18.63 15.55 5.69
N TYR A 315 -18.11 14.56 4.96
CA TYR A 315 -16.82 13.94 5.26
C TYR A 315 -15.64 14.79 4.79
N ARG A 316 -15.90 15.79 3.94
CA ARG A 316 -14.90 16.65 3.29
C ARG A 316 -13.84 15.84 2.57
N ASP A 317 -14.24 14.73 1.95
CA ASP A 317 -13.34 13.81 1.25
C ASP A 317 -14.11 13.02 0.21
N MET A 318 -13.39 12.46 -0.76
CA MET A 318 -13.93 11.56 -1.76
C MET A 318 -14.50 10.29 -1.10
N GLN A 319 -15.73 9.94 -1.44
CA GLN A 319 -16.42 8.79 -0.86
C GLN A 319 -16.56 7.64 -1.85
N ASP A 320 -16.36 6.42 -1.35
CA ASP A 320 -16.73 5.13 -1.96
C ASP A 320 -18.05 4.68 -1.34
N ILE A 321 -19.05 4.46 -2.19
CA ILE A 321 -20.45 4.31 -1.82
C ILE A 321 -21.01 3.03 -2.42
N GLU A 322 -21.59 2.18 -1.58
CA GLU A 322 -22.39 1.03 -2.02
C GLU A 322 -23.87 1.36 -1.86
N PHE A 323 -24.67 1.11 -2.90
CA PHE A 323 -26.10 1.42 -2.89
C PHE A 323 -26.93 0.30 -3.52
N THR A 324 -28.20 0.25 -3.13
CA THR A 324 -29.22 -0.61 -3.73
C THR A 324 -30.49 0.19 -3.94
N VAL A 325 -31.11 0.00 -5.10
CA VAL A 325 -32.44 0.51 -5.41
C VAL A 325 -33.42 -0.65 -5.33
N GLU A 326 -34.41 -0.52 -4.45
CA GLU A 326 -35.51 -1.46 -4.35
C GLU A 326 -36.81 -0.77 -4.77
N GLU A 327 -37.37 -1.17 -5.92
CA GLU A 327 -38.63 -0.62 -6.45
C GLU A 327 -38.65 0.92 -6.46
N ASP A 328 -37.68 1.52 -7.15
CA ASP A 328 -37.45 2.98 -7.27
C ASP A 328 -36.95 3.69 -6.00
N ARG A 329 -36.84 2.99 -4.85
CA ARG A 329 -36.33 3.58 -3.60
C ARG A 329 -34.84 3.31 -3.43
N LEU A 330 -34.04 4.37 -3.34
CA LEU A 330 -32.60 4.30 -3.07
C LEU A 330 -32.34 3.97 -1.59
N TYR A 331 -31.39 3.08 -1.36
CA TYR A 331 -30.79 2.79 -0.06
C TYR A 331 -29.27 2.80 -0.16
N LEU A 332 -28.63 3.41 0.83
CA LEU A 332 -27.17 3.43 0.99
C LEU A 332 -26.78 2.34 1.97
N LEU A 333 -25.92 1.43 1.51
CA LEU A 333 -25.49 0.26 2.28
C LEU A 333 -24.18 0.50 3.01
N GLN A 334 -23.33 1.36 2.44
CA GLN A 334 -22.02 1.67 2.99
C GLN A 334 -21.51 2.98 2.39
N THR A 335 -20.76 3.72 3.20
CA THR A 335 -19.88 4.78 2.72
C THR A 335 -18.55 4.71 3.46
N ARG A 336 -17.46 5.09 2.79
CA ARG A 336 -16.13 5.23 3.36
C ARG A 336 -15.28 6.17 2.53
N ALA A 337 -14.19 6.68 3.12
CA ALA A 337 -13.16 7.36 2.36
C ALA A 337 -12.64 6.44 1.24
N ALA A 338 -12.69 6.94 0.01
CA ALA A 338 -12.37 6.13 -1.15
C ALA A 338 -10.86 5.87 -1.24
N LYS A 339 -10.51 4.59 -1.45
CA LYS A 339 -9.14 4.20 -1.81
C LYS A 339 -8.85 4.69 -3.23
N ARG A 340 -7.69 5.35 -3.38
CA ARG A 340 -7.35 6.11 -4.58
C ARG A 340 -5.86 6.08 -4.83
N THR A 341 -5.51 6.35 -6.07
CA THR A 341 -4.12 6.45 -6.53
C THR A 341 -3.50 7.74 -5.99
N ALA A 342 -2.17 7.81 -5.98
CA ALA A 342 -1.49 9.04 -5.59
C ALA A 342 -1.88 10.23 -6.50
N ALA A 343 -1.98 10.00 -7.81
CA ALA A 343 -2.41 11.03 -8.76
C ALA A 343 -3.83 11.53 -8.45
N ALA A 344 -4.76 10.61 -8.18
CA ALA A 344 -6.12 10.95 -7.79
C ALA A 344 -6.18 11.69 -6.45
N ALA A 345 -5.35 11.31 -5.48
CA ALA A 345 -5.27 11.99 -4.18
C ALA A 345 -4.83 13.45 -4.34
N LEU A 346 -3.80 13.71 -5.14
CA LEU A 346 -3.33 15.08 -5.42
C LEU A 346 -4.41 15.89 -6.12
N LYS A 347 -4.96 15.36 -7.21
CA LYS A 347 -5.96 16.07 -8.02
C LYS A 347 -7.20 16.42 -7.20
N ALA A 348 -7.74 15.44 -6.48
CA ALA A 348 -8.90 15.62 -5.63
C ALA A 348 -8.62 16.63 -4.50
N ALA A 349 -7.44 16.57 -3.87
CA ALA A 349 -7.06 17.52 -2.83
C ALA A 349 -6.97 18.97 -3.37
N VAL A 350 -6.39 19.14 -4.57
CA VAL A 350 -6.30 20.46 -5.22
C VAL A 350 -7.69 21.00 -5.54
N GLU A 351 -8.53 20.21 -6.21
CA GLU A 351 -9.90 20.62 -6.55
C GLU A 351 -10.76 20.93 -5.31
N MET A 352 -10.66 20.13 -4.24
CA MET A 352 -11.41 20.38 -3.01
C MET A 352 -10.97 21.67 -2.30
N VAL A 353 -9.71 22.10 -2.44
CA VAL A 353 -9.26 23.41 -1.95
C VAL A 353 -9.84 24.53 -2.81
N ASP A 354 -9.82 24.38 -4.13
CA ASP A 354 -10.38 25.36 -5.07
C ASP A 354 -11.89 25.54 -4.90
N GLU A 355 -12.61 24.45 -4.59
CA GLU A 355 -14.03 24.44 -4.24
C GLU A 355 -14.31 25.01 -2.83
N GLY A 356 -13.28 25.19 -2.00
CA GLY A 356 -13.39 25.65 -0.62
C GLY A 356 -13.94 24.61 0.36
N LEU A 357 -13.89 23.32 0.00
CA LEU A 357 -14.34 22.21 0.84
C LEU A 357 -13.35 21.89 1.98
N ILE A 358 -12.05 22.01 1.68
CA ILE A 358 -10.95 21.80 2.63
C ILE A 358 -9.93 22.95 2.57
N SER A 359 -9.11 23.09 3.62
CA SER A 359 -7.98 24.03 3.60
C SER A 359 -6.74 23.41 2.93
N LYS A 360 -5.76 24.25 2.56
CA LYS A 360 -4.44 23.78 2.09
C LYS A 360 -3.75 22.86 3.13
N GLU A 361 -3.88 23.19 4.41
CA GLU A 361 -3.32 22.40 5.51
C GLU A 361 -3.99 21.02 5.60
N ASP A 362 -5.32 20.98 5.48
CA ASP A 362 -6.06 19.72 5.43
C ASP A 362 -5.66 18.88 4.20
N ALA A 363 -5.49 19.51 3.04
CA ALA A 363 -5.07 18.85 1.81
C ALA A 363 -3.72 18.14 1.96
N VAL A 364 -2.71 18.84 2.50
CA VAL A 364 -1.38 18.26 2.75
C VAL A 364 -1.46 17.13 3.79
N ALA A 365 -2.22 17.31 4.88
CA ALA A 365 -2.33 16.32 5.96
C ALA A 365 -3.05 15.02 5.56
N ARG A 366 -3.86 15.05 4.50
CA ARG A 366 -4.66 13.91 4.02
C ARG A 366 -3.92 13.02 3.02
N ILE A 367 -2.81 13.50 2.46
CA ILE A 367 -2.01 12.74 1.52
C ILE A 367 -1.04 11.87 2.32
N ASP A 368 -1.09 10.56 2.08
CA ASP A 368 -0.14 9.62 2.67
C ASP A 368 1.21 9.74 1.93
N PRO A 369 2.31 10.10 2.61
CA PRO A 369 3.62 10.22 1.97
C PRO A 369 4.06 8.94 1.25
N ALA A 370 3.70 7.77 1.78
CA ALA A 370 4.07 6.48 1.16
C ALA A 370 3.38 6.28 -0.20
N GLN A 371 2.27 6.98 -0.47
CA GLN A 371 1.64 6.96 -1.78
C GLN A 371 2.41 7.80 -2.81
N LEU A 372 3.19 8.81 -2.39
CA LEU A 372 3.96 9.64 -3.32
C LEU A 372 5.05 8.84 -4.04
N ASP A 373 5.56 7.77 -3.42
CA ASP A 373 6.46 6.81 -4.08
C ASP A 373 5.81 6.19 -5.33
N GLN A 374 4.48 6.10 -5.38
CA GLN A 374 3.75 5.60 -6.55
C GLN A 374 3.82 6.57 -7.73
N LEU A 375 3.93 7.86 -7.46
CA LEU A 375 4.16 8.87 -8.50
C LEU A 375 5.59 8.83 -9.02
N LEU A 376 6.46 8.04 -8.38
CA LEU A 376 7.80 7.70 -8.83
C LEU A 376 7.84 6.32 -9.53
N HIS A 377 6.72 5.60 -9.62
CA HIS A 377 6.67 4.32 -10.32
C HIS A 377 6.87 4.48 -11.82
N PRO A 378 7.57 3.54 -12.46
CA PRO A 378 7.86 3.64 -13.89
C PRO A 378 6.58 3.61 -14.74
N MET A 379 6.59 4.40 -15.81
CA MET A 379 5.55 4.40 -16.85
C MET A 379 6.10 3.79 -18.14
N LEU A 380 5.24 3.35 -19.06
CA LEU A 380 5.70 2.95 -20.39
C LEU A 380 6.39 4.14 -21.08
N ASP A 381 7.57 3.92 -21.66
CA ASP A 381 8.21 4.94 -22.49
C ASP A 381 7.28 5.30 -23.67
N PRO A 382 6.84 6.56 -23.82
CA PRO A 382 6.00 6.97 -24.94
C PRO A 382 6.69 6.82 -26.30
N ASN A 383 8.02 6.65 -26.33
CA ASN A 383 8.79 6.41 -27.55
C ASN A 383 9.12 4.93 -27.77
N ALA A 384 8.80 4.03 -26.83
CA ALA A 384 9.01 2.60 -27.01
C ALA A 384 8.03 2.04 -28.04
N ASP A 385 8.56 1.18 -28.91
CA ASP A 385 7.76 0.49 -29.93
C ASP A 385 7.36 -0.88 -29.36
N TYR A 386 6.06 -1.09 -29.16
CA TYR A 386 5.52 -2.31 -28.58
C TYR A 386 4.23 -2.77 -29.26
N GLU A 387 4.00 -4.08 -29.27
CA GLU A 387 2.77 -4.69 -29.77
C GLU A 387 1.80 -4.92 -28.61
N VAL A 388 0.67 -4.21 -28.61
CA VAL A 388 -0.43 -4.46 -27.67
C VAL A 388 -1.06 -5.81 -28.02
N ALA A 389 -1.00 -6.74 -27.07
CA ALA A 389 -1.53 -8.09 -27.23
C ALA A 389 -3.00 -8.20 -26.81
N ALA A 390 -3.40 -7.43 -25.79
CA ALA A 390 -4.78 -7.33 -25.32
C ALA A 390 -5.01 -6.00 -24.59
N LYS A 391 -6.28 -5.70 -24.32
CA LYS A 391 -6.68 -4.55 -23.50
C LYS A 391 -7.75 -4.97 -22.48
N GLY A 392 -7.51 -4.62 -21.22
CA GLY A 392 -8.49 -4.74 -20.13
C GLY A 392 -8.87 -3.38 -19.57
N LEU A 393 -9.44 -3.40 -18.37
CA LEU A 393 -9.79 -2.21 -17.58
C LEU A 393 -8.55 -1.69 -16.85
N ASN A 394 -8.39 -0.37 -16.81
CA ASN A 394 -7.28 0.35 -16.17
C ASN A 394 -7.45 0.43 -14.64
N ALA A 395 -7.45 -0.73 -13.99
CA ALA A 395 -7.83 -0.90 -12.59
C ALA A 395 -6.93 -0.17 -11.58
N SER A 396 -5.62 -0.19 -11.77
CA SER A 396 -4.65 0.51 -10.90
C SER A 396 -3.45 0.97 -11.72
N PRO A 397 -3.06 2.26 -11.67
CA PRO A 397 -2.09 2.84 -12.57
C PRO A 397 -0.65 2.36 -12.34
N GLY A 398 0.21 2.71 -13.30
CA GLY A 398 1.63 2.34 -13.34
C GLY A 398 1.91 1.24 -14.37
N ALA A 399 3.19 1.05 -14.71
CA ALA A 399 3.63 0.01 -15.62
C ALA A 399 4.55 -0.99 -14.93
N ALA A 400 4.37 -2.27 -15.23
CA ALA A 400 5.19 -3.35 -14.68
C ALA A 400 5.53 -4.38 -15.75
N SER A 401 6.81 -4.74 -15.81
CA SER A 401 7.35 -5.82 -16.65
C SER A 401 7.79 -6.98 -15.77
N GLY A 402 7.35 -8.20 -16.06
CA GLY A 402 7.71 -9.36 -15.26
C GLY A 402 7.28 -10.69 -15.85
N LYS A 403 7.75 -11.78 -15.25
CA LYS A 403 7.41 -13.15 -15.66
C LYS A 403 6.01 -13.53 -15.21
N ILE A 404 5.25 -14.19 -16.06
CA ILE A 404 3.91 -14.72 -15.73
C ILE A 404 4.05 -15.76 -14.60
N VAL A 405 3.22 -15.61 -13.56
CA VAL A 405 2.94 -16.63 -12.52
C VAL A 405 1.43 -16.79 -12.38
N LEU A 406 0.96 -18.02 -12.17
CA LEU A 406 -0.49 -18.35 -12.27
C LEU A 406 -1.18 -18.59 -10.92
N ASP A 407 -0.42 -18.55 -9.82
CA ASP A 407 -0.93 -18.71 -8.47
C ASP A 407 -0.17 -17.83 -7.46
N ALA A 408 -0.83 -17.50 -6.34
CA ALA A 408 -0.33 -16.56 -5.36
C ALA A 408 0.87 -17.08 -4.55
N ASP A 409 0.95 -18.39 -4.30
CA ASP A 409 2.06 -19.01 -3.56
C ASP A 409 3.36 -18.92 -4.37
N THR A 410 3.29 -19.24 -5.66
CA THR A 410 4.39 -19.10 -6.60
C THR A 410 4.80 -17.64 -6.76
N ALA A 411 3.84 -16.72 -6.81
CA ALA A 411 4.12 -15.29 -6.84
C ALA A 411 4.86 -14.82 -5.57
N ALA A 412 4.43 -15.26 -4.39
CA ALA A 412 5.07 -14.93 -3.12
C ALA A 412 6.50 -15.48 -3.04
N GLN A 413 6.71 -16.73 -3.46
CA GLN A 413 8.03 -17.36 -3.43
C GLN A 413 9.01 -16.72 -4.42
N ARG A 414 8.57 -16.44 -5.66
CA ARG A 414 9.45 -15.97 -6.73
C ARG A 414 9.63 -14.45 -6.70
N GLY A 415 8.60 -13.71 -6.30
CA GLY A 415 8.58 -12.25 -6.26
C GLY A 415 9.64 -11.63 -5.35
N GLU A 416 10.17 -12.38 -4.38
CA GLU A 416 11.30 -11.94 -3.54
C GLU A 416 12.63 -11.82 -4.32
N THR A 417 12.77 -12.54 -5.43
CA THR A 417 14.05 -12.67 -6.17
C THR A 417 13.97 -12.23 -7.63
N GLU A 418 12.77 -12.15 -8.20
CA GLU A 418 12.56 -11.75 -9.59
C GLU A 418 11.25 -10.99 -9.79
N ALA A 419 11.20 -10.18 -10.84
CA ALA A 419 9.98 -9.47 -11.24
C ALA A 419 8.94 -10.44 -11.82
N VAL A 420 7.79 -10.57 -11.16
CA VAL A 420 6.68 -11.44 -11.58
C VAL A 420 5.38 -10.65 -11.78
N ILE A 421 4.53 -11.11 -12.70
CA ILE A 421 3.17 -10.61 -12.91
C ILE A 421 2.21 -11.74 -12.55
N LEU A 422 1.34 -11.51 -11.56
CA LEU A 422 0.32 -12.46 -11.15
C LEU A 422 -0.83 -12.43 -12.16
N VAL A 423 -1.04 -13.55 -12.86
CA VAL A 423 -2.08 -13.71 -13.89
C VAL A 423 -3.11 -14.71 -13.39
N GLY A 424 -4.34 -14.25 -13.17
CA GLY A 424 -5.42 -15.06 -12.59
C GLY A 424 -6.75 -14.92 -13.34
N TRP A 425 -7.66 -15.87 -13.10
CA TRP A 425 -9.03 -15.74 -13.60
C TRP A 425 -9.74 -14.56 -12.91
N GLU A 426 -9.66 -14.57 -11.59
CA GLU A 426 -9.95 -13.48 -10.66
C GLU A 426 -8.96 -13.58 -9.48
N THR A 427 -9.04 -12.66 -8.52
CA THR A 427 -8.28 -12.78 -7.26
C THR A 427 -9.26 -12.85 -6.10
N SER A 428 -8.89 -13.58 -5.07
CA SER A 428 -9.60 -13.72 -3.80
C SER A 428 -8.78 -13.13 -2.64
N PRO A 429 -9.38 -12.98 -1.46
CA PRO A 429 -8.66 -12.55 -0.25
C PRO A 429 -7.51 -13.48 0.15
N ASP A 430 -7.55 -14.74 -0.29
CA ASP A 430 -6.52 -15.73 0.00
C ASP A 430 -5.26 -15.52 -0.86
N ASP A 431 -5.33 -14.70 -1.92
CA ASP A 431 -4.20 -14.43 -2.83
C ASP A 431 -3.30 -13.26 -2.39
N ILE A 432 -3.58 -12.66 -1.22
CA ILE A 432 -2.99 -11.39 -0.79
C ILE A 432 -1.45 -11.41 -0.71
N HIS A 433 -0.86 -12.51 -0.26
CA HIS A 433 0.59 -12.67 -0.16
C HIS A 433 1.26 -12.65 -1.54
N GLY A 434 0.65 -13.28 -2.54
CA GLY A 434 1.13 -13.24 -3.92
C GLY A 434 1.00 -11.86 -4.55
N MET A 435 -0.10 -11.16 -4.30
CA MET A 435 -0.31 -9.79 -4.77
C MET A 435 0.73 -8.82 -4.19
N ILE A 436 1.10 -8.98 -2.91
CA ILE A 436 2.14 -8.18 -2.24
C ILE A 436 3.52 -8.44 -2.84
N ALA A 437 3.80 -9.63 -3.37
CA ALA A 437 5.10 -9.94 -3.97
C ALA A 437 5.19 -9.57 -5.47
N ALA A 438 4.08 -9.65 -6.22
CA ALA A 438 4.08 -9.43 -7.67
C ALA A 438 4.31 -7.96 -8.07
N GLN A 439 4.99 -7.69 -9.17
CA GLN A 439 5.18 -6.31 -9.69
C GLN A 439 3.89 -5.73 -10.29
N GLY A 440 2.95 -6.60 -10.67
CA GLY A 440 1.66 -6.19 -11.20
C GLY A 440 0.68 -7.37 -11.29
N ILE A 441 -0.60 -7.06 -11.50
CA ILE A 441 -1.69 -8.04 -11.48
C ILE A 441 -2.51 -7.94 -12.77
N LEU A 442 -2.76 -9.07 -13.42
CA LEU A 442 -3.61 -9.18 -14.61
C LEU A 442 -4.73 -10.20 -14.37
N THR A 443 -5.98 -9.81 -14.54
CA THR A 443 -7.12 -10.75 -14.41
C THR A 443 -7.96 -10.87 -15.68
N ALA A 444 -8.50 -12.06 -15.94
CA ALA A 444 -9.38 -12.33 -17.07
C ALA A 444 -10.78 -11.73 -16.85
N HIS A 445 -11.27 -11.81 -15.62
CA HIS A 445 -12.54 -11.26 -15.17
C HIS A 445 -12.37 -10.22 -14.06
N GLY A 446 -13.43 -9.47 -13.78
CA GLY A 446 -13.49 -8.43 -12.73
C GLY A 446 -13.59 -7.01 -13.28
N GLY A 447 -14.47 -6.21 -12.66
CA GLY A 447 -14.66 -4.79 -12.97
C GLY A 447 -13.67 -3.87 -12.26
N MET A 448 -13.88 -2.56 -12.35
CA MET A 448 -13.06 -1.55 -11.67
C MET A 448 -13.17 -1.61 -10.15
N THR A 449 -14.21 -2.27 -9.64
CA THR A 449 -14.46 -2.51 -8.20
C THR A 449 -14.21 -3.95 -7.76
N SER A 450 -13.59 -4.77 -8.61
CA SER A 450 -13.20 -6.14 -8.26
C SER A 450 -12.16 -6.17 -7.15
N HIS A 451 -12.01 -7.32 -6.49
CA HIS A 451 -11.01 -7.53 -5.43
C HIS A 451 -9.60 -7.13 -5.89
N ALA A 452 -9.17 -7.61 -7.06
CA ALA A 452 -7.88 -7.29 -7.67
C ALA A 452 -7.68 -5.76 -7.77
N ALA A 453 -8.66 -5.07 -8.33
CA ALA A 453 -8.60 -3.63 -8.58
C ALA A 453 -8.51 -2.81 -7.28
N VAL A 454 -9.33 -3.14 -6.27
CA VAL A 454 -9.37 -2.41 -5.00
C VAL A 454 -8.08 -2.61 -4.21
N VAL A 455 -7.59 -3.84 -4.14
CA VAL A 455 -6.38 -4.19 -3.39
C VAL A 455 -5.13 -3.63 -4.09
N ALA A 456 -5.02 -3.79 -5.41
CA ALA A 456 -3.89 -3.26 -6.18
C ALA A 456 -3.77 -1.73 -6.07
N ARG A 457 -4.89 -1.00 -6.14
CA ARG A 457 -4.89 0.46 -5.89
C ARG A 457 -4.43 0.81 -4.49
N GLY A 458 -4.90 0.07 -3.48
CA GLY A 458 -4.47 0.26 -2.10
C GLY A 458 -2.97 0.04 -1.90
N MET A 459 -2.37 -0.87 -2.67
CA MET A 459 -0.93 -1.18 -2.64
C MET A 459 -0.09 -0.33 -3.60
N GLY A 460 -0.70 0.43 -4.50
CA GLY A 460 0.01 1.18 -5.54
C GLY A 460 0.57 0.31 -6.67
N LYS A 461 0.04 -0.89 -6.87
CA LYS A 461 0.55 -1.81 -7.88
C LYS A 461 -0.20 -1.68 -9.21
N PRO A 462 0.50 -1.73 -10.35
CA PRO A 462 -0.14 -1.82 -11.66
C PRO A 462 -1.13 -2.98 -11.74
N CYS A 463 -2.36 -2.70 -12.15
CA CYS A 463 -3.38 -3.72 -12.34
C CYS A 463 -4.21 -3.48 -13.60
N VAL A 464 -4.34 -4.52 -14.42
CA VAL A 464 -5.27 -4.59 -15.54
C VAL A 464 -6.30 -5.67 -15.21
N ALA A 465 -7.57 -5.28 -15.05
CA ALA A 465 -8.64 -6.21 -14.68
C ALA A 465 -9.59 -6.47 -15.86
N GLY A 466 -10.31 -7.60 -15.85
CA GLY A 466 -11.37 -7.86 -16.83
C GLY A 466 -10.88 -7.95 -18.28
N CYS A 467 -9.70 -8.52 -18.51
CA CYS A 467 -9.14 -8.70 -19.84
C CYS A 467 -9.82 -9.88 -20.57
N GLU A 468 -10.93 -9.64 -21.28
CA GLU A 468 -11.71 -10.70 -21.95
C GLU A 468 -10.90 -11.56 -22.95
N GLU A 469 -9.82 -11.00 -23.51
CA GLU A 469 -8.92 -11.69 -24.44
C GLU A 469 -7.87 -12.59 -23.73
N LEU A 470 -7.89 -12.65 -22.39
CA LEU A 470 -7.08 -13.56 -21.59
C LEU A 470 -7.81 -14.88 -21.35
N SER A 471 -7.15 -15.99 -21.64
CA SER A 471 -7.61 -17.35 -21.31
C SER A 471 -6.49 -18.10 -20.61
N ILE A 472 -6.82 -18.78 -19.50
CA ILE A 472 -5.87 -19.46 -18.64
C ILE A 472 -6.14 -20.96 -18.70
N ASP A 473 -5.09 -21.75 -18.96
CA ASP A 473 -5.08 -23.20 -18.88
C ASP A 473 -4.16 -23.60 -17.73
N ALA A 474 -4.75 -23.66 -16.52
CA ALA A 474 -4.02 -23.95 -15.29
C ALA A 474 -3.41 -25.36 -15.27
N GLU A 475 -4.06 -26.35 -15.91
CA GLU A 475 -3.54 -27.72 -15.95
C GLU A 475 -2.23 -27.82 -16.75
N ASN A 476 -2.09 -27.01 -17.80
CA ASN A 476 -0.91 -27.01 -18.66
C ASN A 476 0.07 -25.86 -18.39
N HIS A 477 -0.19 -25.01 -17.39
CA HIS A 477 0.58 -23.81 -17.06
C HIS A 477 0.77 -22.88 -18.28
N ARG A 478 -0.32 -22.62 -19.01
CA ARG A 478 -0.32 -21.75 -20.21
C ARG A 478 -1.36 -20.66 -20.11
N VAL A 479 -1.06 -19.53 -20.73
CA VAL A 479 -2.00 -18.43 -20.91
C VAL A 479 -2.04 -17.98 -22.35
N ARG A 480 -3.25 -17.70 -22.84
CA ARG A 480 -3.46 -17.09 -24.14
C ARG A 480 -3.89 -15.64 -23.93
N ILE A 481 -3.15 -14.71 -24.51
CA ILE A 481 -3.43 -13.26 -24.47
C ILE A 481 -3.64 -12.81 -25.91
N GLY A 482 -4.90 -12.55 -26.28
CA GLY A 482 -5.28 -12.29 -27.67
C GLY A 482 -4.88 -13.45 -28.58
N LYS A 483 -3.97 -13.20 -29.52
CA LYS A 483 -3.44 -14.22 -30.45
C LYS A 483 -2.20 -14.96 -29.95
N HIS A 484 -1.63 -14.56 -28.81
CA HIS A 484 -0.35 -15.07 -28.31
C HIS A 484 -0.58 -16.20 -27.31
N ASP A 485 0.20 -17.27 -27.42
CA ASP A 485 0.11 -18.45 -26.54
C ASP A 485 1.43 -18.57 -25.75
N LEU A 486 1.37 -18.21 -24.47
CA LEU A 486 2.52 -18.05 -23.58
C LEU A 486 2.52 -19.14 -22.51
N ALA A 487 3.69 -19.45 -21.99
CA ALA A 487 3.86 -20.32 -20.83
C ALA A 487 4.08 -19.50 -19.57
N GLU A 488 3.81 -20.11 -18.41
CA GLU A 488 4.29 -19.58 -17.15
C GLU A 488 5.81 -19.34 -17.20
N GLY A 489 6.26 -18.19 -16.70
CA GLY A 489 7.65 -17.75 -16.78
C GLY A 489 8.00 -16.87 -17.99
N ASP A 490 7.15 -16.80 -19.02
CA ASP A 490 7.32 -15.84 -20.11
C ASP A 490 7.09 -14.41 -19.61
N VAL A 491 7.78 -13.43 -20.21
CA VAL A 491 7.73 -12.04 -19.78
C VAL A 491 6.58 -11.31 -20.47
N ILE A 492 5.79 -10.59 -19.69
CA ILE A 492 4.79 -9.63 -20.16
C ILE A 492 5.01 -8.27 -19.51
N THR A 493 4.48 -7.24 -20.14
CA THR A 493 4.38 -5.91 -19.56
C THR A 493 2.92 -5.52 -19.47
N ILE A 494 2.50 -4.98 -18.34
CA ILE A 494 1.17 -4.40 -18.16
C ILE A 494 1.28 -2.91 -17.88
N ASP A 495 0.35 -2.13 -18.43
CA ASP A 495 0.13 -0.74 -18.04
C ASP A 495 -1.28 -0.61 -17.49
N GLY A 496 -1.36 -0.54 -16.16
CA GLY A 496 -2.63 -0.43 -15.46
C GLY A 496 -3.24 0.97 -15.53
N GLY A 497 -2.52 1.97 -16.05
CA GLY A 497 -3.06 3.31 -16.31
C GLY A 497 -3.90 3.38 -17.59
N SER A 498 -3.47 2.67 -18.64
CA SER A 498 -4.17 2.61 -19.94
C SER A 498 -4.90 1.29 -20.20
N GLY A 499 -4.72 0.29 -19.34
CA GLY A 499 -5.33 -1.04 -19.43
C GLY A 499 -4.65 -1.96 -20.46
N LEU A 500 -3.41 -1.65 -20.88
CA LEU A 500 -2.73 -2.37 -21.95
C LEU A 500 -1.98 -3.59 -21.41
N VAL A 501 -2.02 -4.67 -22.19
CA VAL A 501 -1.21 -5.88 -21.97
C VAL A 501 -0.32 -6.09 -23.18
N ILE A 502 0.99 -6.18 -22.94
CA ILE A 502 2.04 -6.23 -23.97
C ILE A 502 2.85 -7.51 -23.77
N VAL A 503 3.18 -8.17 -24.88
CA VAL A 503 4.02 -9.37 -24.86
C VAL A 503 5.49 -8.98 -24.92
N GLY A 504 6.27 -9.45 -23.95
CA GLY A 504 7.68 -9.12 -23.79
C GLY A 504 7.93 -7.93 -22.86
N PRO A 505 9.21 -7.66 -22.55
CA PRO A 505 9.60 -6.52 -21.73
C PRO A 505 9.50 -5.22 -22.52
N VAL A 506 8.99 -4.16 -21.88
CA VAL A 506 9.07 -2.79 -22.39
C VAL A 506 9.94 -1.95 -21.45
N GLU A 507 10.71 -1.04 -22.03
CA GLU A 507 11.50 -0.06 -21.28
C GLU A 507 10.56 0.93 -20.58
N LEU A 508 10.80 1.15 -19.30
CA LEU A 508 9.96 2.00 -18.47
C LEU A 508 10.71 3.29 -18.16
N VAL A 509 10.03 4.44 -18.27
CA VAL A 509 10.58 5.76 -17.97
C VAL A 509 10.19 6.21 -16.57
N ALA A 510 11.07 7.01 -15.96
CA ALA A 510 10.74 7.72 -14.75
C ALA A 510 9.53 8.64 -15.00
N PRO A 511 8.57 8.70 -14.06
CA PRO A 511 7.37 9.49 -14.22
C PRO A 511 7.67 11.00 -14.25
N GLN A 512 6.77 11.74 -14.89
CA GLN A 512 6.84 13.20 -14.95
C GLN A 512 6.07 13.82 -13.77
N ILE A 513 6.68 14.84 -13.16
CA ILE A 513 6.02 15.69 -12.18
C ILE A 513 4.86 16.41 -12.87
N ASN A 514 3.64 16.34 -12.32
CA ASN A 514 2.49 17.07 -12.82
C ASN A 514 2.20 18.33 -11.99
N GLU A 515 1.38 19.24 -12.52
CA GLU A 515 1.05 20.53 -11.90
C GLU A 515 0.40 20.38 -10.51
N ASP A 516 -0.40 19.34 -10.31
CA ASP A 516 -1.04 19.06 -9.01
C ASP A 516 0.01 18.68 -7.94
N PHE A 517 1.04 17.91 -8.31
CA PHE A 517 2.15 17.56 -7.39
C PHE A 517 2.95 18.80 -6.98
N GLU A 518 3.31 19.66 -7.93
CA GLU A 518 3.99 20.93 -7.63
C GLU A 518 3.16 21.83 -6.71
N THR A 519 1.84 21.87 -6.93
CA THR A 519 0.91 22.65 -6.11
C THR A 519 0.88 22.16 -4.66
N ILE A 520 0.73 20.84 -4.46
CA ILE A 520 0.73 20.24 -3.13
C ILE A 520 2.09 20.42 -2.45
N LEU A 521 3.21 20.20 -3.14
CA LEU A 521 4.54 20.44 -2.59
C LEU A 521 4.74 21.91 -2.22
N GLY A 522 4.23 22.84 -3.04
CA GLY A 522 4.23 24.26 -2.71
C GLY A 522 3.48 24.56 -1.41
N TRP A 523 2.32 23.93 -1.19
CA TRP A 523 1.60 24.04 0.09
C TRP A 523 2.35 23.40 1.24
N ALA A 524 2.97 22.23 1.03
CA ALA A 524 3.81 21.59 2.03
C ALA A 524 5.01 22.48 2.41
N ASP A 525 5.63 23.14 1.44
CA ASP A 525 6.70 24.12 1.62
C ASP A 525 6.25 25.36 2.41
N GLU A 526 5.02 25.84 2.21
CA GLU A 526 4.43 26.95 2.99
C GLU A 526 4.30 26.59 4.49
N HIS A 527 4.06 25.31 4.81
CA HIS A 527 3.75 24.86 6.17
C HIS A 527 4.93 24.21 6.91
N ARG A 528 5.88 23.61 6.20
CA ARG A 528 6.97 22.87 6.85
C ARG A 528 7.92 23.81 7.60
N ARG A 529 8.41 23.33 8.74
CA ARG A 529 9.48 23.99 9.50
C ARG A 529 10.87 23.48 9.12
N LEU A 530 10.97 22.19 8.79
CA LEU A 530 12.24 21.55 8.43
C LEU A 530 12.63 21.93 7.00
N GLN A 531 13.91 22.18 6.78
CA GLN A 531 14.48 22.23 5.45
C GLN A 531 14.70 20.81 4.93
N VAL A 532 14.53 20.61 3.63
CA VAL A 532 14.78 19.32 2.97
C VAL A 532 15.99 19.48 2.07
N ARG A 533 17.06 18.76 2.39
CA ARG A 533 18.29 18.67 1.58
C ARG A 533 18.44 17.25 1.07
N ALA A 534 19.18 17.07 -0.01
CA ALA A 534 19.38 15.75 -0.61
C ALA A 534 20.72 15.12 -0.20
N ASN A 535 20.77 13.79 -0.30
CA ASN A 535 22.02 13.06 -0.34
C ASN A 535 22.36 12.84 -1.82
N ALA A 536 23.42 13.46 -2.32
CA ALA A 536 23.80 13.38 -3.72
C ALA A 536 25.32 13.45 -3.85
N ASP A 537 25.87 12.53 -4.62
CA ASP A 537 27.32 12.33 -4.74
C ASP A 537 27.85 12.69 -6.13
N THR A 538 26.96 12.96 -7.08
CA THR A 538 27.28 13.32 -8.47
C THR A 538 26.57 14.60 -8.91
N PRO A 539 27.06 15.29 -9.96
CA PRO A 539 26.40 16.48 -10.51
C PRO A 539 24.97 16.19 -10.99
N ASP A 540 24.73 15.04 -11.62
CA ASP A 540 23.41 14.65 -12.14
C ASP A 540 22.41 14.42 -11.00
N ASP A 541 22.83 13.73 -9.92
CA ASP A 541 21.99 13.53 -8.74
C ASP A 541 21.67 14.86 -8.05
N ALA A 542 22.64 15.77 -7.96
CA ALA A 542 22.46 17.09 -7.38
C ALA A 542 21.47 17.93 -8.21
N ALA A 543 21.61 17.93 -9.54
CA ALA A 543 20.67 18.63 -10.43
C ALA A 543 19.25 18.06 -10.30
N LYS A 544 19.11 16.73 -10.26
CA LYS A 544 17.81 16.07 -10.11
C LYS A 544 17.18 16.36 -8.75
N ALA A 545 17.96 16.33 -7.67
CA ALA A 545 17.49 16.71 -6.34
C ALA A 545 16.97 18.15 -6.30
N ARG A 546 17.66 19.08 -6.96
CA ARG A 546 17.24 20.48 -7.06
C ARG A 546 15.93 20.64 -7.84
N GLU A 547 15.74 19.86 -8.91
CA GLU A 547 14.49 19.82 -9.68
C GLU A 547 13.29 19.43 -8.80
N PHE A 548 13.48 18.51 -7.85
CA PHE A 548 12.46 18.11 -6.87
C PHE A 548 12.33 19.05 -5.67
N GLY A 549 13.01 20.21 -5.66
CA GLY A 549 12.88 21.22 -4.62
C GLY A 549 13.86 21.07 -3.44
N ALA A 550 14.90 20.23 -3.55
CA ALA A 550 15.92 20.14 -2.51
C ALA A 550 16.61 21.51 -2.29
N GLN A 551 16.71 21.91 -1.02
CA GLN A 551 17.27 23.20 -0.59
C GLN A 551 18.77 23.12 -0.32
N GLY A 552 19.47 22.26 -1.06
CA GLY A 552 20.90 21.97 -0.92
C GLY A 552 21.19 20.48 -0.74
N ILE A 553 22.46 20.15 -0.54
CA ILE A 553 22.96 18.78 -0.32
C ILE A 553 23.35 18.63 1.15
N GLY A 554 22.70 17.74 1.90
CA GLY A 554 23.00 17.48 3.31
C GLY A 554 24.09 16.43 3.51
N LEU A 555 24.40 15.66 2.46
CA LEU A 555 25.47 14.67 2.45
C LEU A 555 25.92 14.39 1.02
N CYS A 556 27.15 14.79 0.69
CA CYS A 556 27.91 14.34 -0.46
C CYS A 556 29.04 13.42 0.03
N ARG A 557 29.00 12.15 -0.39
CA ARG A 557 29.96 11.10 -0.01
C ARG A 557 31.12 11.07 -0.98
N THR A 558 32.31 11.37 -0.49
CA THR A 558 33.51 11.43 -1.32
C THR A 558 34.03 10.05 -1.73
N GLU A 559 33.65 9.00 -1.00
CA GLU A 559 33.94 7.60 -1.27
C GLU A 559 33.64 7.16 -2.71
N HIS A 560 32.45 7.52 -3.19
CA HIS A 560 31.98 7.14 -4.52
C HIS A 560 32.83 7.79 -5.61
N MET A 561 33.37 8.97 -5.34
CA MET A 561 34.33 9.65 -6.22
C MET A 561 35.68 8.93 -6.29
N PHE A 562 36.04 8.08 -5.31
CA PHE A 562 37.27 7.28 -5.33
C PHE A 562 37.10 5.91 -6.01
N MET A 563 35.87 5.40 -6.07
CA MET A 563 35.56 4.05 -6.59
C MET A 563 35.43 3.99 -8.13
N ALA A 564 35.42 5.13 -8.83
CA ALA A 564 35.37 5.15 -10.28
C ALA A 564 36.54 4.37 -10.92
N GLU A 565 36.28 3.63 -12.00
CA GLU A 565 37.22 2.66 -12.59
C GLU A 565 38.58 3.28 -12.96
N GLU A 566 38.59 4.52 -13.42
CA GLU A 566 39.81 5.26 -13.78
C GLU A 566 40.61 5.78 -12.57
N ARG A 567 39.98 5.88 -11.39
CA ARG A 567 40.56 6.49 -10.17
C ARG A 567 41.04 5.43 -9.19
N LEU A 568 40.37 4.29 -9.15
CA LEU A 568 40.70 3.16 -8.28
C LEU A 568 42.19 2.74 -8.35
N PRO A 569 42.86 2.71 -9.52
CA PRO A 569 44.30 2.44 -9.57
C PRO A 569 45.15 3.46 -8.82
N ILE A 570 44.78 4.74 -8.86
CA ILE A 570 45.49 5.84 -8.18
C ILE A 570 45.25 5.78 -6.67
N VAL A 571 44.03 5.46 -6.25
CA VAL A 571 43.69 5.22 -4.83
C VAL A 571 44.49 4.04 -4.29
N ARG A 572 44.63 2.96 -5.08
CA ARG A 572 45.49 1.83 -4.71
C ARG A 572 46.96 2.24 -4.61
N GLU A 573 47.46 3.09 -5.50
CA GLU A 573 48.81 3.66 -5.40
C GLU A 573 49.01 4.40 -4.07
N MET A 574 48.07 5.27 -3.70
CA MET A 574 48.05 5.98 -2.42
C MET A 574 48.07 5.01 -1.22
N ILE A 575 47.26 3.95 -1.26
CA ILE A 575 47.19 2.95 -0.18
C ILE A 575 48.50 2.15 -0.08
N MET A 576 49.16 1.88 -1.21
CA MET A 576 50.40 1.11 -1.28
C MET A 576 51.67 1.94 -0.95
N ALA A 577 51.55 3.26 -0.83
CA ALA A 577 52.65 4.17 -0.51
C ALA A 577 53.37 3.79 0.79
N SER A 578 54.71 3.84 0.75
CA SER A 578 55.58 3.49 1.88
C SER A 578 55.82 4.62 2.87
N GLY A 579 55.48 5.85 2.50
CA GLY A 579 55.59 7.06 3.32
C GLY A 579 54.69 8.18 2.81
N GLU A 580 54.74 9.33 3.48
CA GLU A 580 53.93 10.52 3.17
C GLU A 580 54.22 11.07 1.76
N ASP A 581 55.49 11.19 1.37
CA ASP A 581 55.87 11.74 0.05
C ASP A 581 55.22 10.96 -1.11
N GLU A 582 55.35 9.62 -1.11
CA GLU A 582 54.73 8.75 -2.12
C GLU A 582 53.19 8.83 -2.09
N ARG A 583 52.61 9.05 -0.90
CA ARG A 583 51.15 9.19 -0.74
C ARG A 583 50.67 10.50 -1.35
N ARG A 584 51.39 11.60 -1.11
CA ARG A 584 51.11 12.92 -1.70
C ARG A 584 51.22 12.89 -3.22
N ASP A 585 52.22 12.21 -3.78
CA ASP A 585 52.34 12.04 -5.24
C ASP A 585 51.11 11.35 -5.87
N ALA A 586 50.52 10.38 -5.17
CA ALA A 586 49.29 9.71 -5.61
C ALA A 586 48.05 10.61 -5.43
N LEU A 587 47.97 11.34 -4.31
CA LEU A 587 46.89 12.28 -4.01
C LEU A 587 46.85 13.47 -4.99
N ASP A 588 48.01 13.98 -5.42
CA ASP A 588 48.11 15.06 -6.41
C ASP A 588 47.50 14.67 -7.76
N LYS A 589 47.48 13.37 -8.10
CA LYS A 589 46.80 12.84 -9.29
C LYS A 589 45.28 12.80 -9.12
N LEU A 590 44.79 12.58 -7.89
CA LEU A 590 43.35 12.55 -7.57
C LEU A 590 42.75 13.94 -7.44
N LEU A 591 43.54 14.92 -6.97
CA LEU A 591 43.12 16.30 -6.75
C LEU A 591 42.34 16.93 -7.92
N PRO A 592 42.83 16.96 -9.18
CA PRO A 592 42.10 17.57 -10.29
C PRO A 592 40.80 16.82 -10.63
N MET A 593 40.74 15.51 -10.39
CA MET A 593 39.55 14.70 -10.65
C MET A 593 38.44 15.02 -9.63
N GLN A 594 38.80 15.10 -8.35
CA GLN A 594 37.86 15.51 -7.30
C GLN A 594 37.40 16.95 -7.45
N GLN A 595 38.32 17.86 -7.79
CA GLN A 595 37.97 19.25 -8.05
C GLN A 595 36.90 19.34 -9.16
N SER A 596 37.06 18.58 -10.25
CA SER A 596 36.09 18.56 -11.34
C SER A 596 34.70 18.07 -10.91
N ASP A 597 34.61 17.07 -10.04
CA ASP A 597 33.32 16.58 -9.55
C ASP A 597 32.63 17.63 -8.68
N PHE A 598 33.40 18.23 -7.75
CA PHE A 598 32.87 19.29 -6.89
C PHE A 598 32.43 20.51 -7.69
N GLU A 599 33.17 20.89 -8.73
CA GLU A 599 32.75 21.96 -9.64
C GLU A 599 31.38 21.68 -10.25
N GLY A 600 31.14 20.45 -10.76
CA GLY A 600 29.83 20.08 -11.31
C GLY A 600 28.70 20.09 -10.27
N ILE A 601 28.96 19.59 -9.06
CA ILE A 601 27.99 19.61 -7.96
C ILE A 601 27.68 21.05 -7.52
N PHE A 602 28.71 21.89 -7.44
CA PHE A 602 28.59 23.28 -7.03
C PHE A 602 27.83 24.12 -8.05
N GLU A 603 28.05 23.89 -9.35
CA GLU A 603 27.24 24.50 -10.41
C GLU A 603 25.77 24.07 -10.32
N ALA A 604 25.51 22.78 -10.12
CA ALA A 604 24.15 22.27 -9.96
C ALA A 604 23.44 22.89 -8.73
N MET A 605 24.20 23.22 -7.68
CA MET A 605 23.69 23.76 -6.40
C MET A 605 24.03 25.23 -6.17
N ALA A 606 24.22 26.02 -7.24
CA ALA A 606 24.48 27.45 -7.14
C ALA A 606 23.49 28.16 -6.18
N GLY A 607 24.04 28.89 -5.20
CA GLY A 607 23.31 29.62 -4.16
C GLY A 607 22.72 28.77 -3.02
N LEU A 608 22.95 27.45 -2.99
CA LEU A 608 22.45 26.52 -1.97
C LEU A 608 23.60 25.88 -1.17
N PRO A 609 23.35 25.41 0.06
CA PRO A 609 24.39 24.78 0.87
C PRO A 609 24.72 23.36 0.41
N VAL A 610 26.01 23.02 0.40
CA VAL A 610 26.53 21.70 -0.01
C VAL A 610 27.43 21.15 1.09
N THR A 611 26.94 20.14 1.81
CA THR A 611 27.68 19.41 2.84
C THR A 611 28.47 18.27 2.23
N ILE A 612 29.79 18.33 2.33
CA ILE A 612 30.71 17.32 1.82
C ILE A 612 31.30 16.56 2.99
N ARG A 613 31.10 15.24 3.01
CA ARG A 613 31.70 14.35 4.00
C ARG A 613 33.05 13.87 3.50
N LEU A 614 34.08 14.12 4.30
CA LEU A 614 35.43 13.62 4.04
C LEU A 614 35.49 12.10 4.13
N LEU A 615 36.61 11.52 3.65
CA LEU A 615 36.77 10.07 3.48
C LEU A 615 36.41 9.31 4.77
N ASP A 616 35.48 8.37 4.64
CA ASP A 616 34.89 7.59 5.74
C ASP A 616 35.31 6.11 5.77
N PRO A 617 35.24 5.29 4.72
CA PRO A 617 35.50 3.86 4.77
C PRO A 617 36.96 3.53 5.08
N PRO A 618 37.21 2.35 5.65
CA PRO A 618 38.55 1.85 5.85
C PRO A 618 39.23 1.54 4.51
N LEU A 619 40.55 1.74 4.46
CA LEU A 619 41.30 1.63 3.19
C LEU A 619 41.27 0.24 2.53
N HIS A 620 40.96 -0.82 3.27
CA HIS A 620 40.90 -2.16 2.70
C HIS A 620 39.72 -2.34 1.72
N GLU A 621 38.68 -1.51 1.78
CA GLU A 621 37.55 -1.57 0.83
C GLU A 621 37.96 -1.20 -0.60
N PHE A 622 39.04 -0.45 -0.79
CA PHE A 622 39.56 -0.09 -2.12
C PHE A 622 40.56 -1.12 -2.69
N LEU A 623 40.98 -2.09 -1.87
CA LEU A 623 41.90 -3.15 -2.26
C LEU A 623 41.13 -4.37 -2.78
N PRO A 624 41.70 -5.14 -3.73
CA PRO A 624 41.09 -6.38 -4.17
C PRO A 624 41.11 -7.42 -3.03
N PRO A 625 40.26 -8.47 -3.12
CA PRO A 625 40.35 -9.64 -2.24
C PRO A 625 41.76 -10.23 -2.17
N LEU A 626 42.12 -10.87 -1.06
CA LEU A 626 43.47 -11.38 -0.82
C LEU A 626 43.91 -12.40 -1.89
N GLU A 627 42.96 -13.17 -2.42
CA GLU A 627 43.14 -14.16 -3.46
C GLU A 627 43.55 -13.53 -4.81
N GLU A 628 43.16 -12.27 -5.03
CA GLU A 628 43.37 -11.50 -6.26
C GLU A 628 44.59 -10.57 -6.18
N ALA A 629 45.36 -10.63 -5.09
CA ALA A 629 46.55 -9.83 -4.92
C ALA A 629 47.60 -10.09 -6.02
N THR A 630 48.04 -9.02 -6.69
CA THR A 630 48.92 -9.08 -7.87
C THR A 630 50.36 -9.46 -7.54
N ASP A 631 50.82 -9.16 -6.32
CA ASP A 631 52.16 -9.47 -5.84
C ASP A 631 52.20 -9.62 -4.29
N GLU A 632 53.36 -9.99 -3.76
CA GLU A 632 53.52 -10.23 -2.32
C GLU A 632 53.44 -8.94 -1.48
N ARG A 633 53.88 -7.80 -2.04
CA ARG A 633 53.77 -6.50 -1.36
C ARG A 633 52.29 -6.13 -1.17
N MET A 634 51.45 -6.37 -2.17
CA MET A 634 50.01 -6.17 -2.09
C MET A 634 49.37 -7.14 -1.10
N ARG A 635 49.76 -8.42 -1.08
CA ARG A 635 49.27 -9.37 -0.06
C ARG A 635 49.58 -8.92 1.36
N GLU A 636 50.81 -8.50 1.61
CA GLU A 636 51.23 -8.00 2.92
C GLU A 636 50.42 -6.75 3.31
N ARG A 637 50.18 -5.84 2.35
CA ARG A 637 49.39 -4.63 2.59
C ARG A 637 47.93 -4.95 2.90
N ILE A 638 47.27 -5.79 2.10
CA ILE A 638 45.89 -6.25 2.34
C ILE A 638 45.78 -6.86 3.74
N LYS A 639 46.66 -7.79 4.10
CA LYS A 639 46.67 -8.42 5.43
C LYS A 639 46.87 -7.41 6.55
N SER A 640 47.69 -6.38 6.34
CA SER A 640 47.95 -5.35 7.37
C SER A 640 46.77 -4.40 7.60
N LEU A 641 45.91 -4.21 6.59
CA LEU A 641 44.75 -3.32 6.65
C LEU A 641 43.44 -4.07 6.92
N GLN A 642 43.48 -5.40 6.91
CA GLN A 642 42.33 -6.24 7.19
C GLN A 642 41.95 -6.15 8.68
N GLU A 643 40.67 -5.87 8.94
CA GLU A 643 40.14 -5.72 10.28
C GLU A 643 39.03 -6.74 10.55
N SER A 644 38.88 -7.17 11.80
CA SER A 644 37.83 -8.13 12.17
C SER A 644 36.43 -7.51 12.14
N ASN A 645 36.32 -6.21 12.42
CA ASN A 645 35.07 -5.45 12.39
C ASN A 645 35.30 -4.11 11.68
N PRO A 646 35.30 -4.07 10.34
CA PRO A 646 35.58 -2.87 9.55
C PRO A 646 34.74 -1.65 9.93
N MET A 647 33.46 -1.85 10.28
CA MET A 647 32.53 -0.81 10.73
C MET A 647 33.09 0.05 11.89
N LEU A 648 33.84 -0.55 12.82
CA LEU A 648 34.38 0.11 14.00
C LEU A 648 35.90 0.36 13.93
N GLY A 649 36.49 0.15 12.76
CA GLY A 649 37.93 0.08 12.57
C GLY A 649 38.62 1.41 12.29
N THR A 650 39.70 1.34 11.51
CA THR A 650 40.58 2.47 11.15
C THR A 650 40.01 3.22 9.96
N ARG A 651 39.02 4.07 10.24
CA ARG A 651 38.19 4.76 9.24
C ARG A 651 37.82 6.17 9.72
N GLY A 652 37.19 6.97 8.85
CA GLY A 652 36.68 8.31 9.16
C GLY A 652 37.72 9.25 9.78
N CYS A 653 37.34 10.00 10.81
CA CYS A 653 38.24 10.95 11.48
C CYS A 653 39.57 10.33 11.95
N ARG A 654 39.60 9.05 12.29
CA ARG A 654 40.82 8.33 12.73
C ARG A 654 41.80 8.21 11.59
N LEU A 655 41.30 7.94 10.38
CA LEU A 655 42.08 7.91 9.15
C LEU A 655 42.69 9.30 8.88
N GLY A 656 41.87 10.34 8.95
CA GLY A 656 42.32 11.72 8.76
C GLY A 656 43.33 12.21 9.80
N LEU A 657 43.30 11.67 11.03
CA LEU A 657 44.31 11.97 12.06
C LEU A 657 45.63 11.21 11.84
N LEU A 658 45.57 9.97 11.33
CA LEU A 658 46.75 9.15 11.05
C LEU A 658 47.47 9.60 9.77
N TRP A 659 46.70 9.97 8.75
CA TRP A 659 47.17 10.38 7.42
C TRP A 659 46.49 11.69 6.99
N PRO A 660 46.85 12.83 7.61
CA PRO A 660 46.23 14.14 7.36
C PRO A 660 46.22 14.57 5.90
N GLU A 661 47.25 14.19 5.13
CA GLU A 661 47.38 14.58 3.73
C GLU A 661 46.20 14.14 2.85
N ILE A 662 45.47 13.09 3.24
CA ILE A 662 44.25 12.64 2.56
C ILE A 662 43.17 13.73 2.68
N TYR A 663 42.90 14.19 3.91
CA TYR A 663 41.91 15.24 4.16
C TYR A 663 42.36 16.59 3.64
N GLU A 664 43.66 16.91 3.73
CA GLU A 664 44.20 18.12 3.12
C GLU A 664 43.89 18.15 1.61
N THR A 665 44.10 17.05 0.89
CA THR A 665 43.84 16.97 -0.54
C THR A 665 42.36 17.18 -0.86
N GLN A 666 41.46 16.56 -0.09
CA GLN A 666 40.02 16.75 -0.27
C GLN A 666 39.61 18.21 -0.01
N VAL A 667 40.12 18.83 1.06
CA VAL A 667 39.85 20.23 1.38
C VAL A 667 40.37 21.16 0.28
N ARG A 668 41.57 20.90 -0.27
CA ARG A 668 42.08 21.66 -1.42
C ARG A 668 41.16 21.54 -2.63
N ALA A 669 40.70 20.33 -2.96
CA ALA A 669 39.79 20.09 -4.08
C ALA A 669 38.48 20.90 -3.92
N ILE A 670 37.90 20.86 -2.71
CA ILE A 670 36.67 21.57 -2.35
C ILE A 670 36.83 23.08 -2.52
N ILE A 671 37.88 23.68 -1.92
CA ILE A 671 38.06 25.14 -1.95
C ILE A 671 38.39 25.62 -3.36
N ARG A 672 39.23 24.89 -4.10
CA ARG A 672 39.53 25.23 -5.51
C ARG A 672 38.28 25.17 -6.39
N ALA A 673 37.43 24.17 -6.20
CA ALA A 673 36.18 24.06 -6.94
C ALA A 673 35.24 25.24 -6.64
N ALA A 674 35.14 25.66 -5.37
CA ALA A 674 34.34 26.81 -4.97
C ALA A 674 34.84 28.11 -5.61
N VAL A 675 36.16 28.35 -5.61
CA VAL A 675 36.78 29.50 -6.29
C VAL A 675 36.50 29.46 -7.80
N ALA A 676 36.68 28.31 -8.44
CA ALA A 676 36.47 28.16 -9.88
C ALA A 676 35.01 28.45 -10.27
N VAL A 677 34.04 27.96 -9.49
CA VAL A 677 32.61 28.21 -9.75
C VAL A 677 32.24 29.67 -9.46
N GLU A 678 32.80 30.28 -8.42
CA GLU A 678 32.61 31.71 -8.14
C GLU A 678 33.11 32.56 -9.31
N GLU A 679 34.32 32.31 -9.81
CA GLU A 679 34.88 33.02 -10.96
C GLU A 679 34.05 32.83 -12.24
N ARG A 680 33.43 31.65 -12.43
CA ARG A 680 32.60 31.34 -13.60
C ARG A 680 31.19 31.91 -13.52
N THR A 681 30.56 31.88 -12.35
CA THR A 681 29.10 32.05 -12.19
C THR A 681 28.71 33.24 -11.32
N GLY A 682 29.57 33.64 -10.37
CA GLY A 682 29.29 34.68 -9.37
C GLY A 682 28.28 34.28 -8.29
N GLU A 683 27.86 33.01 -8.24
CA GLU A 683 26.93 32.47 -7.24
C GLU A 683 27.41 31.08 -6.78
N PRO A 684 28.47 31.00 -5.94
CA PRO A 684 28.99 29.73 -5.48
C PRO A 684 28.04 29.14 -4.42
N PRO A 685 28.08 27.82 -4.19
CA PRO A 685 27.32 27.24 -3.09
C PRO A 685 27.91 27.64 -1.74
N LEU A 686 27.10 27.50 -0.68
CA LEU A 686 27.62 27.59 0.69
C LEU A 686 28.31 26.26 1.04
N VAL A 687 29.64 26.30 1.15
CA VAL A 687 30.46 25.10 1.37
C VAL A 687 30.42 24.68 2.85
N GLU A 688 30.10 23.41 3.09
CA GLU A 688 30.09 22.82 4.43
C GLU A 688 30.97 21.55 4.43
N ILE A 689 32.04 21.54 5.21
CA ILE A 689 33.00 20.43 5.29
C ILE A 689 32.72 19.62 6.55
N MET A 690 32.42 18.33 6.39
CA MET A 690 31.95 17.46 7.47
C MET A 690 32.92 16.31 7.76
N HIS A 691 33.28 16.17 9.05
CA HIS A 691 34.15 15.11 9.54
C HIS A 691 33.33 13.91 10.05
N PRO A 692 33.52 12.69 9.48
CA PRO A 692 32.83 11.48 9.91
C PRO A 692 33.45 10.84 11.15
N LEU A 693 32.65 10.04 11.85
CA LEU A 693 33.00 9.10 12.92
C LEU A 693 33.67 9.74 14.15
N VAL A 694 33.40 11.02 14.42
CA VAL A 694 33.95 11.74 15.57
C VAL A 694 33.34 11.18 16.87
N GLY A 695 34.19 10.83 17.83
CA GLY A 695 33.77 10.40 19.16
C GLY A 695 34.18 11.39 20.26
N PHE A 696 35.23 12.18 20.04
CA PHE A 696 35.84 13.09 21.02
C PHE A 696 36.01 14.51 20.47
N ALA A 697 35.80 15.52 21.31
CA ALA A 697 35.97 16.92 20.93
C ALA A 697 37.40 17.24 20.43
N GLU A 698 38.42 16.59 21.01
CA GLU A 698 39.82 16.75 20.60
C GLU A 698 40.10 16.20 19.19
N GLU A 699 39.37 15.16 18.75
CA GLU A 699 39.49 14.64 17.37
C GLU A 699 39.04 15.73 16.38
N LEU A 700 37.87 16.32 16.65
CA LEU A 700 37.33 17.40 15.81
C LEU A 700 38.18 18.66 15.90
N HIS A 701 38.65 19.05 17.09
CA HIS A 701 39.51 20.23 17.27
C HIS A 701 40.74 20.19 16.35
N ARG A 702 41.43 19.04 16.33
CA ARG A 702 42.64 18.84 15.50
C ARG A 702 42.32 18.85 14.01
N LEU A 703 41.27 18.12 13.62
CA LEU A 703 40.88 18.02 12.21
C LEU A 703 40.39 19.36 11.67
N ARG A 704 39.60 20.11 12.46
CA ARG A 704 39.20 21.48 12.14
C ARG A 704 40.41 22.38 11.90
N ALA A 705 41.44 22.29 12.74
CA ALA A 705 42.65 23.08 12.57
C ALA A 705 43.37 22.75 11.25
N ILE A 706 43.43 21.47 10.87
CA ILE A 706 43.97 21.02 9.57
C ILE A 706 43.11 21.60 8.43
N THR A 707 41.79 21.41 8.47
CA THR A 707 40.86 21.93 7.44
C THR A 707 41.02 23.43 7.25
N ILE A 708 41.04 24.22 8.33
CA ILE A 708 41.15 25.68 8.24
C ILE A 708 42.51 26.09 7.65
N SER A 709 43.60 25.47 8.12
CA SER A 709 44.94 25.76 7.60
C SER A 709 45.02 25.49 6.11
N THR A 710 44.53 24.32 5.67
CA THR A 710 44.57 23.93 4.25
C THR A 710 43.65 24.78 3.39
N ALA A 711 42.45 25.12 3.87
CA ALA A 711 41.53 25.96 3.12
C ALA A 711 42.12 27.37 2.91
N ASN A 712 42.69 27.98 3.95
CA ASN A 712 43.29 29.31 3.86
C ASN A 712 44.55 29.36 2.99
N GLU A 713 45.27 28.23 2.85
CA GLU A 713 46.38 28.13 1.88
C GLU A 713 45.91 28.23 0.42
N GLU A 714 44.67 27.81 0.13
CA GLU A 714 44.09 27.88 -1.22
C GLU A 714 43.34 29.19 -1.46
N SER A 715 42.52 29.64 -0.50
CA SER A 715 41.85 30.94 -0.54
C SER A 715 41.36 31.36 0.85
N GLU A 716 41.62 32.61 1.22
CA GLU A 716 41.04 33.24 2.43
C GLU A 716 39.67 33.87 2.15
N GLU A 717 39.23 33.95 0.89
CA GLU A 717 38.00 34.64 0.48
C GLU A 717 36.78 33.73 0.45
N VAL A 718 36.97 32.41 0.36
CA VAL A 718 35.87 31.44 0.34
C VAL A 718 35.31 31.28 1.75
N GLU A 719 34.03 31.60 1.94
CA GLU A 719 33.32 31.29 3.19
C GLU A 719 32.93 29.81 3.23
N TYR A 720 33.24 29.13 4.32
CA TYR A 720 32.88 27.72 4.55
C TYR A 720 32.60 27.45 6.03
N LEU A 721 31.84 26.41 6.30
CA LEU A 721 31.60 25.89 7.65
C LEU A 721 32.31 24.55 7.84
N VAL A 722 32.76 24.28 9.07
CA VAL A 722 33.33 22.98 9.44
C VAL A 722 32.47 22.34 10.51
N GLY A 723 31.88 21.20 10.19
CA GLY A 723 31.00 20.44 11.07
C GLY A 723 31.43 19.00 11.24
N THR A 724 30.55 18.22 11.86
CA THR A 724 30.81 16.81 12.12
C THR A 724 29.54 15.97 12.04
N MET A 725 29.73 14.70 11.71
CA MET A 725 28.67 13.71 11.80
C MET A 725 28.54 13.20 13.24
N ILE A 726 27.32 13.23 13.77
CA ILE A 726 26.95 12.65 15.06
C ILE A 726 26.37 11.26 14.79
N GLU A 727 27.25 10.27 14.83
CA GLU A 727 26.94 8.88 14.46
C GLU A 727 27.50 7.85 15.44
N LEU A 728 28.09 8.31 16.55
CA LEU A 728 28.53 7.47 17.66
C LEU A 728 27.77 7.87 18.94
N PRO A 729 27.33 6.92 19.78
CA PRO A 729 26.63 7.21 21.03
C PRO A 729 27.43 8.15 21.94
N ARG A 730 28.77 8.01 21.94
CA ARG A 730 29.65 8.91 22.69
C ARG A 730 29.54 10.36 22.21
N ALA A 731 29.43 10.58 20.90
CA ALA A 731 29.28 11.92 20.33
C ALA A 731 27.97 12.56 20.79
N CYS A 732 26.88 11.79 20.85
CA CYS A 732 25.62 12.26 21.41
C CYS A 732 25.73 12.62 22.90
N ILE A 733 26.41 11.79 23.70
CA ILE A 733 26.58 12.00 25.15
C ILE A 733 27.46 13.23 25.46
N ARG A 734 28.45 13.51 24.61
CA ARG A 734 29.42 14.63 24.77
C ARG A 734 29.24 15.71 23.70
N ALA A 735 28.02 15.87 23.20
CA ALA A 735 27.71 16.81 22.14
C ALA A 735 28.01 18.26 22.54
N ASP A 736 27.90 18.58 23.83
CA ASP A 736 28.26 19.88 24.41
C ASP A 736 29.73 20.25 24.16
N GLU A 737 30.65 19.29 24.34
CA GLU A 737 32.08 19.51 24.10
C GLU A 737 32.41 19.56 22.60
N ILE A 738 31.77 18.71 21.80
CA ILE A 738 32.00 18.64 20.36
C ILE A 738 31.49 19.92 19.67
N ALA A 739 30.38 20.48 20.16
CA ALA A 739 29.79 21.72 19.64
C ALA A 739 30.71 22.94 19.79
N GLU A 740 31.70 22.92 20.69
CA GLU A 740 32.71 23.99 20.77
C GLU A 740 33.57 24.11 19.50
N TYR A 741 33.65 23.04 18.71
CA TYR A 741 34.46 22.97 17.48
C TYR A 741 33.66 22.70 16.21
N ALA A 742 32.34 22.49 16.30
CA ALA A 742 31.48 22.22 15.17
C ALA A 742 30.58 23.42 14.86
N ASP A 743 30.57 23.86 13.60
CA ASP A 743 29.62 24.88 13.13
C ASP A 743 28.22 24.28 12.88
N PHE A 744 28.15 22.97 12.63
CA PHE A 744 26.91 22.22 12.45
C PHE A 744 27.09 20.73 12.82
N PHE A 745 25.97 20.07 13.09
CA PHE A 745 25.86 18.61 13.25
C PHE A 745 25.02 18.00 12.13
N SER A 746 25.44 16.84 11.64
CA SER A 746 24.63 15.97 10.79
C SER A 746 24.50 14.62 11.47
N PHE A 747 23.29 14.10 11.65
CA PHE A 747 23.12 12.80 12.32
C PHE A 747 23.26 11.66 11.30
N GLY A 748 24.33 10.87 11.43
CA GLY A 748 24.49 9.63 10.68
C GLY A 748 23.72 8.51 11.37
N THR A 749 22.39 8.52 11.24
CA THR A 749 21.51 7.63 12.03
C THR A 749 21.73 6.15 11.73
N ASN A 750 22.21 5.78 10.54
CA ASN A 750 22.56 4.40 10.23
C ASN A 750 23.62 3.87 11.20
N ASP A 751 24.79 4.50 11.24
CA ASP A 751 25.88 4.11 12.15
C ASP A 751 25.53 4.33 13.63
N LEU A 752 24.74 5.38 13.93
CA LEU A 752 24.26 5.60 15.28
C LEU A 752 23.35 4.46 15.76
N THR A 753 22.42 3.99 14.94
CA THR A 753 21.55 2.85 15.24
C THR A 753 22.39 1.58 15.38
N GLN A 754 23.31 1.32 14.45
CA GLN A 754 24.20 0.15 14.52
C GLN A 754 24.95 0.07 15.85
N THR A 755 25.54 1.20 16.26
CA THR A 755 26.37 1.26 17.47
C THR A 755 25.56 1.40 18.77
N THR A 756 24.35 1.94 18.71
CA THR A 756 23.43 2.02 19.86
C THR A 756 22.84 0.66 20.18
N LEU A 757 22.38 -0.08 19.16
CA LEU A 757 21.76 -1.40 19.32
C LEU A 757 22.78 -2.55 19.34
N GLY A 758 23.99 -2.31 18.84
CA GLY A 758 24.98 -3.36 18.62
C GLY A 758 24.63 -4.26 17.43
N PHE A 759 23.94 -3.72 16.43
CA PHE A 759 23.51 -4.44 15.24
C PHE A 759 24.41 -4.04 14.06
N SER A 760 25.11 -5.00 13.48
CA SER A 760 25.63 -4.87 12.12
C SER A 760 24.45 -5.00 11.17
N ARG A 761 24.16 -3.98 10.35
CA ARG A 761 22.98 -3.98 9.47
C ARG A 761 22.96 -5.20 8.55
N ASP A 762 24.08 -5.43 7.86
CA ASP A 762 24.24 -6.53 6.90
C ASP A 762 24.04 -7.91 7.56
N ASP A 763 24.48 -8.06 8.81
CA ASP A 763 24.30 -9.31 9.56
C ASP A 763 22.90 -9.47 10.16
N ALA A 764 22.29 -8.36 10.62
CA ALA A 764 21.02 -8.38 11.30
C ALA A 764 19.88 -8.73 10.34
N GLU A 765 19.81 -8.03 9.19
CA GLU A 765 18.79 -8.23 8.15
C GLU A 765 18.79 -9.69 7.65
N GLY A 766 19.97 -10.27 7.42
CA GLY A 766 20.10 -11.63 6.88
C GLY A 766 19.97 -12.78 7.90
N LYS A 767 19.92 -12.52 9.21
CA LYS A 767 19.99 -13.59 10.24
C LYS A 767 18.84 -13.62 11.24
N PHE A 768 18.51 -12.50 11.87
CA PHE A 768 17.59 -12.51 13.02
C PHE A 768 16.55 -11.39 13.02
N LEU A 769 16.73 -10.32 12.25
CA LEU A 769 15.86 -9.14 12.31
C LEU A 769 14.42 -9.47 11.90
N THR A 770 14.23 -10.26 10.83
CA THR A 770 12.91 -10.77 10.42
C THR A 770 12.22 -11.50 11.56
N ARG A 771 12.96 -12.36 12.28
CA ARG A 771 12.40 -13.12 13.41
C ARG A 771 12.01 -12.21 14.57
N TYR A 772 12.77 -11.14 14.83
CA TYR A 772 12.45 -10.17 15.89
C TYR A 772 11.16 -9.40 15.57
N LEU A 773 10.93 -9.07 14.31
CA LEU A 773 9.68 -8.44 13.85
C LEU A 773 8.50 -9.41 13.96
N GLU A 774 8.69 -10.67 13.54
CA GLU A 774 7.66 -11.72 13.65
C GLU A 774 7.26 -12.05 15.09
N ASP A 775 8.26 -12.11 15.99
CA ASP A 775 8.04 -12.41 17.42
C ASP A 775 7.61 -11.18 18.22
N GLY A 776 7.52 -9.99 17.59
CA GLY A 776 7.14 -8.74 18.25
C GLY A 776 8.16 -8.21 19.25
N VAL A 777 9.43 -8.61 19.15
CA VAL A 777 10.54 -8.05 19.94
C VAL A 777 10.83 -6.60 19.51
N LEU A 778 10.70 -6.34 18.21
CA LEU A 778 10.74 -5.00 17.63
C LEU A 778 9.42 -4.77 16.89
N GLU A 779 8.84 -3.58 17.05
CA GLU A 779 7.63 -3.21 16.30
C GLU A 779 7.97 -2.85 14.84
N ARG A 780 9.18 -2.34 14.60
CA ARG A 780 9.65 -1.83 13.29
C ARG A 780 11.13 -2.10 13.10
N ASN A 781 11.56 -2.08 11.84
CA ASN A 781 12.98 -2.13 11.50
C ASN A 781 13.65 -0.81 11.94
N PRO A 782 14.61 -0.83 12.89
CA PRO A 782 15.23 0.38 13.41
C PRO A 782 16.16 1.07 12.39
N PHE A 783 16.44 0.45 11.25
CA PHE A 783 17.16 1.06 10.13
C PHE A 783 16.23 1.78 9.14
N GLU A 784 14.91 1.56 9.23
CA GLU A 784 13.89 2.23 8.41
C GLU A 784 13.18 3.33 9.20
N THR A 785 13.00 3.14 10.50
CA THR A 785 12.33 4.11 11.38
C THR A 785 13.18 4.45 12.59
N LEU A 786 13.27 5.75 12.89
CA LEU A 786 13.84 6.23 14.14
C LEU A 786 12.85 5.99 15.29
N ASP A 787 13.38 5.57 16.45
CA ASP A 787 12.62 5.34 17.69
C ASP A 787 12.00 6.62 18.29
#